data_AF-A0A1H4J7X8-F1
#
_entry.id   AF-A0A1H4J7X8-F1
#
_cell.length_a   1.000
_cell.length_b   1.000
_cell.length_c   1.000
_cell.angle_alpha   90.00
_cell.angle_beta   90.00
_cell.angle_gamma   90.00
#
_symmetry.space_group_name_H-M   'P 1'
#
loop_
_entity.id
_entity.type
_entity.pdbx_description
1 polymer ?
#
loop_
_entity_poly.entity_id
_entity_poly.type
_entity_poly.pdbx_seq_one_letter_code
_entity_poly.pdbx_strand_id
1 'polypeptide(L)'
;MSHLRWMQSAALALTLTLGITSLAPALAASGASVSVRAAVGKVQVTASSYMELKQINLLPDQSGKLAAFTITIHNQGSSELQFIDYWVRLKSKSGNKFSTRLLPADKDKNQVTPGSSMDITFYAKVNESTALQDLIVQFIKWDFNQPDFENVIGEVAVPDSYTNVIPADEAYLMRIGGTDVAASIKKVVSNKNEKYYVPTVYLNLENAGSNAVTMPAYLFSILTSEGLMYPLEAKSFKDLTINPKESKEIQLSGTIPVSVSPDNWQLVITENLTDLKLKLQIASFELPKAARQEDGSIGKEYSFTSKSGVYTAKMNGLYRLPWEDQDILTADLTLLNKGTDSLPIPDLTGYFMLDNAVKVEAKLVKIAKVIALGTNSNVSFQIAGKIPYTYEFSQVKLVLQEKETAGSTTGGSTGGSTGTVTDVLEFTGQSELQAIPLQKQTESYTLTDIGRQSKFTVRSTASYSGKTGKLFTVQLEAANLEKRFSTIAKLVAHFRAENGTIFPAAIAEVKNKVSPSGKAILNVSATLPLSYSTSNMQLLIGEAVTDGMLTEGDKAVADSYVKPAAFVLPEEDKTVKDKLKDVQLFPYTISMNKIGTTIENSKVTLIFDYEITKDALTETNLEGRKLIISLDDSKGIKSFERAFDLKSLEPAASDATTDLTNTLQLGKHEKFKISVTDADLIYKLEFLKKYNVSVYEEFQGQRKLLASQANDWFTISD
;
A
#
# COMPACT_ATOMS: atom_id res chain seq x y z
N MET A 1 -58.90 -51.61 37.72
CA MET A 1 -58.77 -53.03 37.34
C MET A 1 -57.32 -53.28 36.96
N SER A 2 -56.72 -54.27 37.63
CA SER A 2 -55.41 -54.93 37.37
C SER A 2 -54.19 -54.03 37.12
N HIS A 3 -53.31 -53.83 38.11
CA HIS A 3 -52.21 -54.75 38.52
C HIS A 3 -51.16 -54.89 37.40
N LEU A 4 -49.85 -54.72 37.61
CA LEU A 4 -48.97 -55.17 38.69
C LEU A 4 -47.57 -54.58 38.33
N ARG A 5 -46.69 -54.13 39.24
CA ARG A 5 -45.63 -54.90 39.95
C ARG A 5 -44.42 -53.95 40.03
N TRP A 6 -43.59 -53.78 41.07
CA TRP A 6 -43.43 -54.34 42.40
C TRP A 6 -42.57 -53.34 43.19
N MET A 7 -42.91 -53.06 44.45
CA MET A 7 -42.02 -52.44 45.44
C MET A 7 -41.46 -53.54 46.32
N GLN A 8 -40.15 -53.53 46.54
CA GLN A 8 -39.53 -54.20 47.69
C GLN A 8 -38.70 -53.20 48.49
N SER A 9 -38.71 -53.47 49.78
CA SER A 9 -38.34 -52.65 50.91
C SER A 9 -36.87 -52.81 51.32
N ALA A 10 -36.48 -51.95 52.27
CA ALA A 10 -35.55 -52.19 53.38
C ALA A 10 -34.07 -51.81 53.20
N ALA A 11 -33.76 -50.65 53.80
CA ALA A 11 -32.73 -50.39 54.81
C ALA A 11 -31.31 -50.94 54.61
N LEU A 12 -30.32 -50.03 54.59
CA LEU A 12 -29.15 -50.14 55.49
C LEU A 12 -28.32 -48.84 55.56
N ALA A 13 -27.97 -48.48 56.80
CA ALA A 13 -26.71 -47.89 57.26
C ALA A 13 -26.08 -46.71 56.49
N LEU A 14 -26.25 -45.53 57.10
CA LEU A 14 -25.45 -44.33 56.89
C LEU A 14 -23.98 -44.61 57.26
N THR A 15 -23.08 -44.63 56.28
CA THR A 15 -21.63 -44.47 56.50
C THR A 15 -21.15 -43.27 55.70
N LEU A 16 -20.70 -42.25 56.43
CA LEU A 16 -20.26 -40.97 55.92
C LEU A 16 -18.76 -41.07 55.59
N THR A 17 -18.41 -41.36 54.34
CA THR A 17 -17.04 -41.17 53.82
C THR A 17 -16.95 -39.82 53.14
N LEU A 18 -16.37 -38.84 53.83
CA LEU A 18 -15.88 -37.57 53.28
C LEU A 18 -14.67 -37.84 52.39
N GLY A 19 -14.91 -38.12 51.11
CA GLY A 19 -13.91 -38.00 50.06
C GLY A 19 -13.90 -36.57 49.54
N ILE A 20 -13.01 -35.73 50.07
CA ILE A 20 -12.70 -34.42 49.47
C ILE A 20 -11.82 -34.69 48.25
N THR A 21 -12.44 -34.99 47.11
CA THR A 21 -11.78 -34.81 45.82
C THR A 21 -11.83 -33.32 45.50
N SER A 22 -10.68 -32.65 45.53
CA SER A 22 -10.54 -31.29 45.02
C SER A 22 -10.85 -31.29 43.51
N LEU A 23 -12.09 -30.96 43.18
CA LEU A 23 -12.50 -30.57 41.83
C LEU A 23 -11.70 -29.31 41.46
N ALA A 24 -10.76 -29.46 40.54
CA ALA A 24 -10.21 -28.34 39.81
C ALA A 24 -11.36 -27.61 39.08
N PRO A 25 -11.49 -26.28 39.17
CA PRO A 25 -12.41 -25.56 38.31
C PRO A 25 -11.85 -25.58 36.88
N ALA A 26 -12.48 -26.38 36.02
CA ALA A 26 -12.29 -26.26 34.58
C ALA A 26 -13.02 -25.00 34.08
N LEU A 27 -12.27 -23.90 33.95
CA LEU A 27 -12.68 -22.75 33.14
C LEU A 27 -12.21 -23.01 31.72
N ALA A 28 -13.13 -23.48 30.88
CA ALA A 28 -12.97 -23.47 29.44
C ALA A 28 -13.22 -22.03 28.92
N ALA A 29 -12.13 -21.30 28.71
CA ALA A 29 -12.05 -20.19 27.77
C ALA A 29 -10.79 -20.45 26.94
N SER A 30 -10.83 -20.18 25.64
CA SER A 30 -9.68 -20.33 24.74
C SER A 30 -8.54 -19.41 25.22
N GLY A 31 -7.63 -19.95 26.03
CA GLY A 31 -6.54 -19.21 26.65
C GLY A 31 -5.32 -20.11 26.73
N ALA A 32 -4.17 -19.57 26.33
CA ALA A 32 -2.86 -20.21 26.45
C ALA A 32 -2.66 -20.78 27.87
N SER A 33 -2.03 -21.95 27.98
CA SER A 33 -1.66 -22.51 29.29
C SER A 33 -0.75 -21.53 30.02
N VAL A 34 -1.09 -21.22 31.27
CA VAL A 34 -0.25 -20.38 32.13
C VAL A 34 0.89 -21.25 32.67
N SER A 35 2.13 -20.84 32.39
CA SER A 35 3.32 -21.55 32.82
C SER A 35 3.50 -21.43 34.34
N VAL A 36 3.34 -22.54 35.08
CA VAL A 36 3.68 -22.61 36.52
C VAL A 36 5.07 -23.21 36.65
N ARG A 37 6.09 -22.36 36.85
CA ARG A 37 7.47 -22.82 36.97
C ARG A 37 7.69 -23.57 38.29
N ALA A 38 8.26 -24.77 38.20
CA ALA A 38 8.85 -25.43 39.35
C ALA A 38 10.08 -24.63 39.81
N ALA A 39 10.26 -24.49 41.13
CA ALA A 39 11.44 -23.84 41.67
C ALA A 39 12.72 -24.60 41.29
N VAL A 40 13.84 -23.88 41.24
CA VAL A 40 15.15 -24.41 40.86
C VAL A 40 15.62 -25.47 41.86
N GLY A 41 15.36 -25.23 43.15
CA GLY A 41 15.72 -26.12 44.24
C GLY A 41 15.48 -25.46 45.60
N LYS A 42 15.67 -26.21 46.69
CA LYS A 42 15.45 -25.72 48.05
C LYS A 42 16.50 -26.25 49.04
N VAL A 43 16.68 -25.50 50.12
CA VAL A 43 17.55 -25.83 51.26
C VAL A 43 16.74 -25.70 52.55
N GLN A 44 16.85 -26.71 53.42
CA GLN A 44 16.20 -26.65 54.74
C GLN A 44 16.93 -25.66 55.65
N VAL A 45 16.17 -24.83 56.35
CA VAL A 45 16.68 -23.82 57.29
C VAL A 45 16.46 -24.29 58.73
N THR A 46 15.30 -24.87 59.00
CA THR A 46 14.96 -25.55 60.25
C THR A 46 14.30 -26.90 59.94
N ALA A 47 13.79 -27.61 60.95
CA ALA A 47 13.02 -28.83 60.73
C ALA A 47 11.71 -28.59 59.95
N SER A 48 11.16 -27.37 59.99
CA SER A 48 9.88 -27.02 59.36
C SER A 48 10.00 -25.96 58.26
N SER A 49 11.04 -25.14 58.27
CA SER A 49 11.17 -23.98 57.39
C SER A 49 12.30 -24.17 56.38
N TYR A 50 12.13 -23.67 55.16
CA TYR A 50 13.09 -23.82 54.06
C TYR A 50 13.22 -22.55 53.21
N MET A 51 14.37 -22.42 52.54
CA MET A 51 14.60 -21.42 51.51
C MET A 51 14.56 -22.09 50.14
N GLU A 52 13.82 -21.50 49.22
CA GLU A 52 13.62 -21.99 47.86
C GLU A 52 14.22 -21.01 46.87
N LEU A 53 15.13 -21.48 46.01
CA LEU A 53 15.57 -20.71 44.85
C LEU A 53 14.43 -20.73 43.82
N LYS A 54 13.59 -19.70 43.86
CA LYS A 54 12.39 -19.60 43.03
C LYS A 54 12.76 -19.44 41.55
N GLN A 55 13.71 -18.56 41.25
CA GLN A 55 14.18 -18.30 39.89
C GLN A 55 15.59 -17.71 39.87
N ILE A 56 16.30 -17.90 38.76
CA ILE A 56 17.60 -17.29 38.49
C ILE A 56 17.75 -16.98 36.99
N ASN A 57 18.19 -15.76 36.71
CA ASN A 57 18.25 -15.17 35.38
C ASN A 57 19.66 -14.67 35.11
N LEU A 58 20.06 -14.69 33.86
CA LEU A 58 21.38 -14.21 33.43
C LEU A 58 21.24 -13.38 32.17
N LEU A 59 21.49 -12.07 32.26
CA LEU A 59 21.44 -11.14 31.13
C LEU A 59 22.82 -10.59 30.78
N PRO A 60 23.12 -10.35 29.49
CA PRO A 60 24.28 -9.56 29.09
C PRO A 60 24.28 -8.15 29.72
N ASP A 61 25.44 -7.68 30.16
CA ASP A 61 25.66 -6.32 30.70
C ASP A 61 26.97 -5.72 30.13
N GLN A 62 27.16 -4.40 30.22
CA GLN A 62 28.31 -3.69 29.62
C GLN A 62 29.69 -4.24 30.03
N SER A 63 29.78 -4.92 31.17
CA SER A 63 31.02 -5.43 31.76
C SER A 63 30.97 -6.93 32.09
N GLY A 64 30.17 -7.72 31.36
CA GLY A 64 30.00 -9.16 31.58
C GLY A 64 28.53 -9.58 31.51
N LYS A 65 28.05 -10.27 32.54
CA LYS A 65 26.63 -10.64 32.66
C LYS A 65 26.09 -10.29 34.04
N LEU A 66 24.80 -10.01 34.14
CA LEU A 66 24.09 -9.77 35.38
C LEU A 66 23.27 -11.01 35.73
N ALA A 67 23.65 -11.69 36.81
CA ALA A 67 22.83 -12.72 37.43
C ALA A 67 21.85 -12.06 38.39
N ALA A 68 20.55 -12.36 38.27
CA ALA A 68 19.53 -11.93 39.21
C ALA A 68 18.69 -13.14 39.63
N PHE A 69 18.45 -13.31 40.92
CA PHE A 69 17.75 -14.47 41.44
C PHE A 69 16.87 -14.12 42.63
N THR A 70 15.72 -14.79 42.71
CA THR A 70 14.75 -14.62 43.80
C THR A 70 14.74 -15.87 44.65
N ILE A 71 14.80 -15.67 45.97
CA ILE A 71 14.65 -16.71 46.98
C ILE A 71 13.32 -16.48 47.69
N THR A 72 12.53 -17.54 47.82
CA THR A 72 11.34 -17.54 48.67
C THR A 72 11.69 -18.23 49.99
N ILE A 73 11.51 -17.50 51.09
CA ILE A 73 11.70 -18.02 52.43
C ILE A 73 10.35 -18.50 52.94
N HIS A 74 10.22 -19.78 53.24
CA HIS A 74 8.98 -20.39 53.73
C HIS A 74 9.11 -20.65 55.23
N ASN A 75 8.43 -19.86 56.06
CA ASN A 75 8.42 -20.07 57.51
C ASN A 75 7.19 -20.89 57.91
N GLN A 76 7.32 -22.22 57.92
CA GLN A 76 6.26 -23.13 58.37
C GLN A 76 6.42 -23.49 59.87
N GLY A 77 7.28 -22.78 60.60
CA GLY A 77 7.44 -22.92 62.04
C GLY A 77 6.36 -22.15 62.82
N SER A 78 6.42 -22.27 64.14
CA SER A 78 5.53 -21.55 65.08
C SER A 78 6.13 -20.24 65.60
N SER A 79 7.38 -19.92 65.28
CA SER A 79 8.09 -18.71 65.67
C SER A 79 8.53 -17.89 64.46
N GLU A 80 8.74 -16.59 64.67
CA GLU A 80 9.28 -15.72 63.64
C GLU A 80 10.68 -16.17 63.19
N LEU A 81 10.95 -16.05 61.89
CA LEU A 81 12.26 -16.35 61.31
C LEU A 81 12.96 -15.03 60.96
N GLN A 82 14.08 -14.77 61.62
CA GLN A 82 14.90 -13.57 61.41
C GLN A 82 15.76 -13.78 60.16
N PHE A 83 15.39 -13.17 59.03
CA PHE A 83 16.15 -13.30 57.79
C PHE A 83 17.53 -12.64 57.87
N ILE A 84 17.68 -11.64 58.73
CA ILE A 84 18.97 -10.96 58.96
C ILE A 84 20.10 -11.92 59.41
N ASP A 85 19.74 -13.09 59.97
CA ASP A 85 20.69 -14.14 60.36
C ASP A 85 21.22 -14.95 59.15
N TYR A 86 20.74 -14.66 57.94
CA TYR A 86 21.06 -15.41 56.73
C TYR A 86 21.58 -14.51 55.63
N TRP A 87 22.43 -15.07 54.77
CA TRP A 87 22.88 -14.44 53.54
C TRP A 87 23.07 -15.48 52.44
N VAL A 88 23.27 -15.01 51.20
CA VAL A 88 23.50 -15.89 50.06
C VAL A 88 24.73 -15.48 49.27
N ARG A 89 25.45 -16.47 48.77
CA ARG A 89 26.64 -16.30 47.93
C ARG A 89 26.41 -16.97 46.59
N LEU A 90 26.74 -16.28 45.51
CA LEU A 90 26.72 -16.83 44.16
C LEU A 90 28.13 -17.31 43.79
N LYS A 91 28.25 -18.53 43.28
CA LYS A 91 29.51 -19.07 42.75
C LYS A 91 29.29 -19.84 41.45
N SER A 92 30.35 -20.07 40.68
CA SER A 92 30.32 -21.01 39.55
C SER A 92 30.65 -22.44 40.00
N LYS A 93 30.27 -23.44 39.21
CA LYS A 93 30.71 -24.85 39.33
C LYS A 93 32.24 -24.98 39.29
N SER A 94 32.94 -24.04 38.63
CA SER A 94 34.41 -23.93 38.61
C SER A 94 35.03 -23.26 39.84
N GLY A 95 34.22 -22.76 40.79
CA GLY A 95 34.69 -22.21 42.06
C GLY A 95 34.86 -20.69 42.11
N ASN A 96 34.58 -19.96 41.02
CA ASN A 96 34.61 -18.49 41.03
C ASN A 96 33.51 -17.95 41.92
N LYS A 97 33.83 -17.04 42.84
CA LYS A 97 32.84 -16.38 43.72
C LYS A 97 32.42 -15.04 43.13
N PHE A 98 31.14 -14.72 43.20
CA PHE A 98 30.57 -13.48 42.71
C PHE A 98 29.94 -12.69 43.86
N SER A 99 30.17 -11.37 43.89
CA SER A 99 29.60 -10.50 44.93
C SER A 99 28.10 -10.34 44.71
N THR A 100 27.32 -10.92 45.63
CA THR A 100 25.86 -10.78 45.68
C THR A 100 25.46 -9.49 46.40
N ARG A 101 24.38 -8.87 45.92
CA ARG A 101 23.78 -7.68 46.51
C ARG A 101 22.28 -7.85 46.58
N LEU A 102 21.68 -7.40 47.67
CA LEU A 102 20.24 -7.35 47.85
C LEU A 102 19.65 -6.21 47.00
N LEU A 103 18.49 -6.43 46.37
CA LEU A 103 17.76 -5.35 45.72
C LEU A 103 17.29 -4.33 46.76
N PRO A 104 17.44 -3.01 46.53
CA PRO A 104 17.04 -1.99 47.50
C PRO A 104 15.58 -2.06 47.93
N ALA A 105 14.69 -2.54 47.05
CA ALA A 105 13.27 -2.74 47.35
C ALA A 105 13.02 -3.80 48.44
N ASP A 106 14.00 -4.69 48.67
CA ASP A 106 13.92 -5.78 49.63
C ASP A 106 14.74 -5.51 50.90
N LYS A 107 15.38 -4.33 51.03
CA LYS A 107 16.32 -4.02 52.13
C LYS A 107 15.70 -4.08 53.54
N ASP A 108 14.40 -3.82 53.64
CA ASP A 108 13.68 -3.76 54.92
C ASP A 108 12.99 -5.10 55.26
N LYS A 109 13.13 -6.10 54.37
CA LYS A 109 12.55 -7.44 54.53
C LYS A 109 13.43 -8.34 55.41
N ASN A 110 13.38 -8.12 56.73
CA ASN A 110 14.28 -8.77 57.68
C ASN A 110 13.64 -9.90 58.50
N GLN A 111 12.32 -10.08 58.40
CA GLN A 111 11.56 -10.97 59.28
C GLN A 111 10.44 -11.67 58.51
N VAL A 112 10.29 -12.99 58.71
CA VAL A 112 9.23 -13.80 58.11
C VAL A 112 8.35 -14.38 59.21
N THR A 113 7.08 -13.95 59.27
CA THR A 113 6.14 -14.36 60.31
C THR A 113 5.77 -15.84 60.20
N PRO A 114 5.34 -16.49 61.30
CA PRO A 114 4.90 -17.89 61.28
C PRO A 114 3.80 -18.16 60.23
N GLY A 115 3.93 -19.27 59.50
CA GLY A 115 2.99 -19.69 58.46
C GLY A 115 3.03 -18.87 57.16
N SER A 116 3.98 -17.93 57.02
CA SER A 116 4.07 -17.03 55.88
C SER A 116 5.26 -17.33 54.98
N SER A 117 5.32 -16.63 53.84
CA SER A 117 6.45 -16.69 52.93
C SER A 117 6.85 -15.32 52.45
N MET A 118 8.13 -15.14 52.13
CA MET A 118 8.71 -13.87 51.73
C MET A 118 9.69 -14.03 50.58
N ASP A 119 9.49 -13.26 49.52
CA ASP A 119 10.41 -13.20 48.38
C ASP A 119 11.49 -12.14 48.62
N ILE A 120 12.75 -12.54 48.41
CA ILE A 120 13.95 -11.71 48.47
C ILE A 120 14.73 -11.86 47.17
N THR A 121 15.07 -10.76 46.51
CA THR A 121 15.78 -10.78 45.23
C THR A 121 17.18 -10.23 45.35
N PHE A 122 18.13 -10.98 44.82
CA PHE A 122 19.56 -10.66 44.79
C PHE A 122 20.04 -10.49 43.36
N TYR A 123 21.12 -9.75 43.20
CA TYR A 123 21.83 -9.62 41.93
C TYR A 123 23.36 -9.69 42.13
N ALA A 124 24.06 -10.13 41.10
CA ALA A 124 25.52 -10.21 41.06
C ALA A 124 26.02 -10.02 39.63
N LYS A 125 27.14 -9.31 39.47
CA LYS A 125 27.87 -9.29 38.19
C LYS A 125 28.72 -10.55 38.08
N VAL A 126 28.65 -11.23 36.95
CA VAL A 126 29.42 -12.44 36.64
C VAL A 126 30.19 -12.25 35.34
N ASN A 127 31.17 -13.14 35.12
CA ASN A 127 32.03 -13.08 33.94
C ASN A 127 31.24 -13.38 32.65
N GLU A 128 31.72 -12.85 31.53
CA GLU A 128 31.10 -13.05 30.21
C GLU A 128 31.05 -14.53 29.78
N SER A 129 32.03 -15.33 30.18
CA SER A 129 32.09 -16.77 29.88
C SER A 129 31.17 -17.62 30.77
N THR A 130 30.62 -17.09 31.85
CA THR A 130 29.74 -17.84 32.76
C THR A 130 28.39 -18.10 32.07
N ALA A 131 27.95 -19.37 32.01
CA ALA A 131 26.61 -19.74 31.59
C ALA A 131 25.65 -19.84 32.79
N LEU A 132 24.34 -19.81 32.53
CA LEU A 132 23.32 -19.95 33.58
C LEU A 132 23.48 -21.26 34.36
N GLN A 133 23.74 -22.37 33.65
CA GLN A 133 23.90 -23.69 34.25
C GLN A 133 25.20 -23.86 35.03
N ASP A 134 26.12 -22.89 34.97
CA ASP A 134 27.34 -22.91 35.78
C ASP A 134 27.09 -22.39 37.19
N LEU A 135 25.95 -21.76 37.46
CA LEU A 135 25.72 -21.05 38.70
C LEU A 135 25.27 -21.97 39.84
N ILE A 136 25.75 -21.65 41.04
CA ILE A 136 25.37 -22.27 42.31
C ILE A 136 25.06 -21.15 43.30
N VAL A 137 23.88 -21.21 43.92
CA VAL A 137 23.49 -20.34 45.03
C VAL A 137 23.76 -21.08 46.34
N GLN A 138 24.68 -20.55 47.14
CA GLN A 138 25.03 -21.06 48.45
C GLN A 138 24.26 -20.27 49.52
N PHE A 139 23.61 -21.00 50.43
CA PHE A 139 22.82 -20.45 51.54
C PHE A 139 23.66 -20.53 52.81
N ILE A 140 23.76 -19.40 53.51
CA ILE A 140 24.67 -19.23 54.65
C ILE A 140 23.87 -18.68 55.82
N LYS A 141 24.10 -19.21 57.01
CA LYS A 141 23.64 -18.66 58.28
C LYS A 141 24.83 -18.07 59.04
N TRP A 142 24.66 -16.89 59.63
CA TRP A 142 25.66 -16.34 60.55
C TRP A 142 25.79 -17.24 61.78
N ASP A 143 27.01 -17.66 62.09
CA ASP A 143 27.39 -18.47 63.25
C ASP A 143 28.66 -17.91 63.87
N PHE A 144 28.50 -17.12 64.93
CA PHE A 144 29.60 -16.44 65.61
C PHE A 144 30.60 -17.39 66.31
N ASN A 145 30.32 -18.70 66.30
CA ASN A 145 31.25 -19.71 66.81
C ASN A 145 32.20 -20.24 65.72
N GLN A 146 32.01 -19.87 64.46
CA GLN A 146 32.89 -20.25 63.35
C GLN A 146 33.99 -19.19 63.11
N PRO A 147 35.19 -19.57 62.63
CA PRO A 147 36.29 -18.64 62.35
C PRO A 147 35.92 -17.50 61.39
N ASP A 148 35.10 -17.78 60.38
CA ASP A 148 34.64 -16.80 59.39
C ASP A 148 33.21 -16.29 59.67
N PHE A 149 32.67 -16.64 60.84
CA PHE A 149 31.29 -16.38 61.27
C PHE A 149 30.20 -16.94 60.34
N GLU A 150 30.54 -17.81 59.38
CA GLU A 150 29.62 -18.35 58.39
C GLU A 150 29.43 -19.86 58.58
N ASN A 151 28.18 -20.31 58.56
CA ASN A 151 27.81 -21.72 58.44
C ASN A 151 27.01 -21.95 57.15
N VAL A 152 27.56 -22.74 56.23
CA VAL A 152 26.89 -23.11 54.97
C VAL A 152 25.81 -24.14 55.26
N ILE A 153 24.54 -23.74 55.13
CA ILE A 153 23.38 -24.61 55.43
C ILE A 153 22.91 -25.42 54.20
N GLY A 154 23.36 -25.05 53.00
CA GLY A 154 23.12 -25.82 51.79
C GLY A 154 23.43 -25.04 50.52
N GLU A 155 23.30 -25.72 49.38
CA GLU A 155 23.57 -25.16 48.06
C GLU A 155 22.52 -25.64 47.05
N VAL A 156 22.17 -24.77 46.12
CA VAL A 156 21.33 -25.11 44.96
C VAL A 156 22.12 -24.79 43.71
N ALA A 157 22.54 -25.84 43.00
CA ALA A 157 23.10 -25.72 41.66
C ALA A 157 21.98 -25.58 40.64
N VAL A 158 22.16 -24.74 39.63
CA VAL A 158 21.18 -24.63 38.54
C VAL A 158 21.23 -25.92 37.70
N PRO A 159 20.10 -26.67 37.58
CA PRO A 159 20.06 -27.90 36.81
C PRO A 159 20.24 -27.64 35.31
N ASP A 160 20.84 -28.57 34.58
CA ASP A 160 21.05 -28.41 33.13
C ASP A 160 19.74 -28.27 32.34
N SER A 161 18.62 -28.77 32.87
CA SER A 161 17.27 -28.65 32.30
C SER A 161 16.54 -27.35 32.66
N TYR A 162 17.10 -26.52 33.54
CA TYR A 162 16.43 -25.28 33.96
C TYR A 162 16.55 -24.20 32.88
N THR A 163 15.43 -23.57 32.55
CA THR A 163 15.39 -22.41 31.65
C THR A 163 14.43 -21.38 32.22
N ASN A 164 14.81 -20.09 32.18
CA ASN A 164 13.86 -19.00 32.47
C ASN A 164 13.18 -18.43 31.21
N VAL A 165 13.16 -19.20 30.13
CA VAL A 165 12.47 -18.83 28.88
C VAL A 165 11.08 -19.47 28.87
N ILE A 166 10.05 -18.67 28.64
CA ILE A 166 8.66 -19.11 28.51
C ILE A 166 8.47 -19.63 27.07
N PRO A 167 7.93 -20.84 26.87
CA PRO A 167 7.59 -21.35 25.54
C PRO A 167 6.65 -20.44 24.76
N ALA A 168 6.75 -20.45 23.44
CA ALA A 168 6.06 -19.50 22.57
C ALA A 168 4.52 -19.54 22.65
N ASP A 169 3.94 -20.65 23.10
CA ASP A 169 2.51 -20.92 23.21
C ASP A 169 1.96 -20.79 24.64
N GLU A 170 2.80 -20.40 25.61
CA GLU A 170 2.42 -20.23 27.01
C GLU A 170 2.29 -18.75 27.41
N ALA A 171 1.49 -18.52 28.45
CA ALA A 171 1.38 -17.22 29.11
C ALA A 171 2.22 -17.18 30.40
N TYR A 172 2.84 -16.04 30.67
CA TYR A 172 3.54 -15.74 31.92
C TYR A 172 2.72 -14.78 32.78
N LEU A 173 2.50 -15.14 34.04
CA LEU A 173 1.78 -14.27 34.99
C LEU A 173 2.75 -13.29 35.65
N MET A 174 2.73 -12.04 35.20
CA MET A 174 3.53 -10.95 35.79
C MET A 174 2.76 -10.31 36.95
N ARG A 175 3.44 -10.11 38.08
CA ARG A 175 2.88 -9.43 39.25
C ARG A 175 3.23 -7.93 39.20
N ILE A 176 2.26 -7.08 38.88
CA ILE A 176 2.46 -5.63 38.71
C ILE A 176 1.57 -4.87 39.68
N GLY A 177 2.16 -4.14 40.63
CA GLY A 177 1.40 -3.31 41.59
C GLY A 177 0.37 -4.10 42.40
N GLY A 178 0.59 -5.40 42.64
CA GLY A 178 -0.38 -6.25 43.32
C GLY A 178 -1.53 -6.77 42.44
N THR A 179 -1.43 -6.61 41.12
CA THR A 179 -2.34 -7.15 40.10
C THR A 179 -1.60 -8.16 39.22
N ASP A 180 -2.27 -9.24 38.83
CA ASP A 180 -1.71 -10.26 37.95
C ASP A 180 -2.00 -9.91 36.48
N VAL A 181 -0.97 -9.83 35.67
CA VAL A 181 -1.05 -9.55 34.22
C VAL A 181 -0.45 -10.72 33.46
N ALA A 182 -1.28 -11.43 32.70
CA ALA A 182 -0.82 -12.51 31.83
C ALA A 182 -0.21 -11.91 30.55
N ALA A 183 1.05 -12.24 30.28
CA ALA A 183 1.77 -11.88 29.07
C ALA A 183 1.98 -13.10 28.17
N SER A 184 1.70 -12.99 26.88
CA SER A 184 1.93 -14.05 25.90
C SER A 184 2.30 -13.50 24.52
N ILE A 185 2.95 -14.30 23.68
CA ILE A 185 3.30 -13.91 22.31
C ILE A 185 2.26 -14.46 21.35
N LYS A 186 1.50 -13.58 20.70
CA LYS A 186 0.44 -14.00 19.77
C LYS A 186 1.00 -14.45 18.43
N LYS A 187 1.97 -13.70 17.89
CA LYS A 187 2.66 -14.00 16.63
C LYS A 187 3.93 -13.16 16.47
N VAL A 188 4.79 -13.59 15.56
CA VAL A 188 5.96 -12.85 15.10
C VAL A 188 5.94 -12.77 13.59
N VAL A 189 6.11 -11.55 13.07
CA VAL A 189 6.33 -11.30 11.65
C VAL A 189 7.76 -10.80 11.51
N SER A 190 8.53 -11.32 10.57
CA SER A 190 9.89 -10.84 10.34
C SER A 190 10.12 -10.72 8.85
N ASN A 191 10.41 -9.49 8.42
CA ASN A 191 10.88 -9.20 7.08
C ASN A 191 12.40 -9.19 7.05
N LYS A 192 12.94 -9.24 5.85
CA LYS A 192 14.37 -9.12 5.58
C LYS A 192 14.56 -8.12 4.44
N ASN A 193 15.51 -7.22 4.59
CA ASN A 193 16.11 -6.48 3.49
C ASN A 193 17.60 -6.88 3.36
N GLU A 194 18.35 -6.27 2.44
CA GLU A 194 19.77 -6.63 2.23
C GLU A 194 20.66 -6.49 3.47
N LYS A 195 20.31 -5.64 4.45
CA LYS A 195 21.15 -5.32 5.60
C LYS A 195 20.59 -5.79 6.95
N TYR A 196 19.28 -5.85 7.10
CA TYR A 196 18.59 -6.09 8.36
C TYR A 196 17.41 -7.06 8.21
N TYR A 197 17.22 -7.89 9.25
CA TYR A 197 15.92 -8.41 9.63
C TYR A 197 15.12 -7.32 10.36
N VAL A 198 13.81 -7.25 10.09
CA VAL A 198 12.89 -6.30 10.71
C VAL A 198 11.78 -7.07 11.43
N PRO A 199 12.03 -7.59 12.66
CA PRO A 199 11.03 -8.32 13.42
C PRO A 199 9.96 -7.38 14.00
N THR A 200 8.73 -7.89 14.01
CA THR A 200 7.59 -7.33 14.75
C THR A 200 6.97 -8.44 15.61
N VAL A 201 7.04 -8.26 16.93
CA VAL A 201 6.48 -9.19 17.92
C VAL A 201 5.16 -8.61 18.43
N TYR A 202 4.11 -9.43 18.40
CA TYR A 202 2.79 -9.07 18.92
C TYR A 202 2.63 -9.63 20.34
N LEU A 203 2.90 -8.79 21.34
CA LEU A 203 2.80 -9.12 22.76
C LEU A 203 1.37 -8.88 23.23
N ASN A 204 0.71 -9.91 23.73
CA ASN A 204 -0.60 -9.80 24.35
C ASN A 204 -0.45 -9.63 25.88
N LEU A 205 -1.12 -8.64 26.45
CA LEU A 205 -1.17 -8.38 27.88
C LEU A 205 -2.62 -8.41 28.34
N GLU A 206 -2.95 -9.32 29.25
CA GLU A 206 -4.29 -9.48 29.81
C GLU A 206 -4.26 -9.22 31.32
N ASN A 207 -5.11 -8.33 31.81
CA ASN A 207 -5.25 -8.10 33.23
C ASN A 207 -6.14 -9.20 33.83
N ALA A 208 -5.50 -10.16 34.51
CA ALA A 208 -6.16 -11.28 35.18
C ALA A 208 -6.67 -10.92 36.59
N GLY A 209 -6.38 -9.71 37.08
CA GLY A 209 -6.84 -9.23 38.38
C GLY A 209 -8.17 -8.49 38.34
N SER A 210 -8.58 -7.99 39.51
CA SER A 210 -9.84 -7.28 39.72
C SER A 210 -9.72 -5.75 39.70
N ASN A 211 -8.50 -5.21 39.61
CA ASN A 211 -8.21 -3.77 39.62
C ASN A 211 -7.51 -3.36 38.32
N ALA A 212 -7.72 -2.12 37.88
CA ALA A 212 -6.94 -1.56 36.77
C ALA A 212 -5.45 -1.49 37.14
N VAL A 213 -4.59 -1.73 36.14
CA VAL A 213 -3.13 -1.72 36.32
C VAL A 213 -2.50 -0.83 35.27
N THR A 214 -1.59 0.04 35.71
CA THR A 214 -0.75 0.84 34.81
C THR A 214 0.59 0.14 34.65
N MET A 215 0.99 -0.10 33.41
CA MET A 215 2.22 -0.81 33.08
C MET A 215 3.45 0.04 33.47
N PRO A 216 4.47 -0.53 34.13
CA PRO A 216 5.75 0.13 34.36
C PRO A 216 6.47 0.40 33.03
N ALA A 217 7.50 1.25 33.07
CA ALA A 217 8.34 1.57 31.91
C ALA A 217 9.28 0.41 31.54
N TYR A 218 8.71 -0.73 31.13
CA TYR A 218 9.47 -1.88 30.64
C TYR A 218 10.16 -1.58 29.31
N LEU A 219 11.33 -2.18 29.15
CA LEU A 219 12.11 -2.18 27.92
C LEU A 219 12.06 -3.56 27.28
N PHE A 220 11.93 -3.58 25.96
CA PHE A 220 11.81 -4.79 25.18
C PHE A 220 13.06 -4.98 24.31
N SER A 221 13.53 -6.20 24.18
CA SER A 221 14.69 -6.51 23.32
C SER A 221 14.58 -7.93 22.77
N ILE A 222 15.17 -8.15 21.60
CA ILE A 222 15.47 -9.51 21.12
C ILE A 222 16.84 -9.92 21.65
N LEU A 223 16.89 -11.03 22.36
CA LEU A 223 18.11 -11.75 22.69
C LEU A 223 18.35 -12.82 21.63
N THR A 224 19.54 -12.78 21.02
CA THR A 224 19.97 -13.70 19.97
C THR A 224 20.69 -14.91 20.56
N SER A 225 20.87 -15.96 19.78
CA SER A 225 21.58 -17.18 20.20
C SER A 225 23.04 -16.90 20.60
N GLU A 226 23.62 -15.84 20.03
CA GLU A 226 24.96 -15.34 20.27
C GLU A 226 25.06 -14.45 21.52
N GLY A 227 23.95 -14.22 22.23
CA GLY A 227 23.91 -13.39 23.44
C GLY A 227 23.85 -11.88 23.17
N LEU A 228 23.63 -11.46 21.92
CA LEU A 228 23.45 -10.04 21.56
C LEU A 228 22.02 -9.60 21.84
N MET A 229 21.86 -8.39 22.39
CA MET A 229 20.56 -7.77 22.65
C MET A 229 20.27 -6.62 21.70
N TYR A 230 19.17 -6.73 20.95
CA TYR A 230 18.68 -5.68 20.05
C TYR A 230 17.40 -5.06 20.61
N PRO A 231 17.37 -3.74 20.87
CA PRO A 231 16.19 -3.10 21.43
C PRO A 231 15.00 -3.14 20.47
N LEU A 232 13.80 -3.28 21.02
CA LEU A 232 12.54 -3.13 20.32
C LEU A 232 11.81 -1.89 20.83
N GLU A 233 11.17 -1.16 19.91
CA GLU A 233 10.27 -0.07 20.21
C GLU A 233 8.86 -0.59 20.45
N ALA A 234 8.22 -0.16 21.53
CA ALA A 234 6.85 -0.51 21.87
C ALA A 234 5.90 0.65 21.61
N LYS A 235 5.00 0.50 20.63
CA LYS A 235 4.01 1.54 20.32
C LYS A 235 2.93 1.59 21.40
N SER A 236 2.56 2.80 21.81
CA SER A 236 1.47 3.07 22.77
C SER A 236 1.60 2.33 24.11
N PHE A 237 2.82 1.95 24.50
CA PHE A 237 3.08 1.26 25.78
C PHE A 237 3.29 2.23 26.95
N LYS A 238 3.75 3.45 26.67
CA LYS A 238 3.97 4.48 27.69
C LYS A 238 2.63 4.83 28.36
N ASP A 239 2.60 4.80 29.69
CA ASP A 239 1.42 5.10 30.53
C ASP A 239 0.22 4.18 30.24
N LEU A 240 0.45 3.01 29.65
CA LEU A 240 -0.59 2.05 29.29
C LEU A 240 -1.31 1.56 30.54
N THR A 241 -2.63 1.79 30.59
CA THR A 241 -3.51 1.23 31.62
C THR A 241 -4.37 0.12 31.02
N ILE A 242 -4.46 -1.00 31.73
CA ILE A 242 -5.27 -2.16 31.36
C ILE A 242 -6.34 -2.37 32.45
N ASN A 243 -7.61 -2.26 32.08
CA ASN A 243 -8.73 -2.46 33.01
C ASN A 243 -8.88 -3.94 33.41
N PRO A 244 -9.60 -4.26 34.49
CA PRO A 244 -9.84 -5.65 34.89
C PRO A 244 -10.43 -6.47 33.74
N LYS A 245 -9.86 -7.65 33.47
CA LYS A 245 -10.27 -8.57 32.38
C LYS A 245 -10.16 -7.98 30.97
N GLU A 246 -9.48 -6.84 30.81
CA GLU A 246 -9.16 -6.27 29.50
C GLU A 246 -7.87 -6.90 28.96
N SER A 247 -7.81 -7.06 27.64
CA SER A 247 -6.62 -7.50 26.93
C SER A 247 -6.15 -6.43 25.95
N LYS A 248 -4.85 -6.16 25.93
CA LYS A 248 -4.17 -5.22 25.03
C LYS A 248 -3.08 -5.93 24.24
N GLU A 249 -3.10 -5.74 22.94
CA GLU A 249 -2.06 -6.20 22.03
C GLU A 249 -1.06 -5.06 21.79
N ILE A 250 0.21 -5.30 22.08
CA ILE A 250 1.31 -4.35 21.93
C ILE A 250 2.22 -4.84 20.81
N GLN A 251 2.49 -3.94 19.86
CA GLN A 251 3.41 -4.21 18.76
C GLN A 251 4.81 -3.73 19.13
N LEU A 252 5.76 -4.66 19.10
CA LEU A 252 7.16 -4.44 19.39
C LEU A 252 7.97 -4.59 18.11
N SER A 253 8.70 -3.55 17.68
CA SER A 253 9.43 -3.57 16.40
C SER A 253 10.88 -3.12 16.54
N GLY A 254 11.78 -3.68 15.72
CA GLY A 254 13.18 -3.26 15.70
C GLY A 254 13.92 -3.76 14.47
N THR A 255 15.24 -3.59 14.46
CA THR A 255 16.11 -4.04 13.37
C THR A 255 17.28 -4.86 13.91
N ILE A 256 17.63 -5.94 13.20
CA ILE A 256 18.72 -6.85 13.57
C ILE A 256 19.55 -7.11 12.31
N PRO A 257 20.88 -6.92 12.30
CA PRO A 257 21.70 -7.15 11.11
C PRO A 257 21.55 -8.56 10.54
N VAL A 258 21.53 -8.71 9.21
CA VAL A 258 21.45 -10.04 8.56
C VAL A 258 22.69 -10.92 8.80
N SER A 259 23.78 -10.33 9.30
CA SER A 259 24.97 -11.06 9.75
C SER A 259 24.76 -11.85 11.04
N VAL A 260 23.65 -11.62 11.75
CA VAL A 260 23.27 -12.32 12.98
C VAL A 260 22.28 -13.42 12.64
N SER A 261 22.44 -14.61 13.22
CA SER A 261 21.53 -15.72 12.95
C SER A 261 20.09 -15.36 13.36
N PRO A 262 19.08 -15.59 12.51
CA PRO A 262 17.67 -15.35 12.83
C PRO A 262 17.01 -16.47 13.64
N ASP A 263 17.77 -17.46 14.10
CA ASP A 263 17.27 -18.64 14.78
C ASP A 263 17.36 -18.48 16.31
N ASN A 264 16.39 -19.09 17.03
CA ASN A 264 16.32 -19.12 18.49
C ASN A 264 16.32 -17.74 19.18
N TRP A 265 15.76 -16.73 18.52
CA TRP A 265 15.52 -15.43 19.14
C TRP A 265 14.51 -15.52 20.29
N GLN A 266 14.75 -14.71 21.32
CA GLN A 266 13.88 -14.59 22.48
C GLN A 266 13.46 -13.14 22.68
N LEU A 267 12.20 -12.90 23.02
CA LEU A 267 11.77 -11.60 23.54
C LEU A 267 12.16 -11.50 25.02
N VAL A 268 13.01 -10.55 25.35
CA VAL A 268 13.36 -10.21 26.74
C VAL A 268 12.64 -8.94 27.16
N ILE A 269 11.92 -9.02 28.28
CA ILE A 269 11.28 -7.89 28.94
C ILE A 269 12.14 -7.54 30.16
N THR A 270 12.57 -6.28 30.24
CA THR A 270 13.39 -5.79 31.36
C THR A 270 12.79 -4.55 32.00
N GLU A 271 13.08 -4.36 33.28
CA GLU A 271 12.83 -3.13 34.02
C GLU A 271 14.15 -2.39 34.24
N ASN A 272 14.16 -1.09 33.95
CA ASN A 272 15.35 -0.27 34.14
C ASN A 272 15.36 0.34 35.54
N LEU A 273 16.26 -0.13 36.40
CA LEU A 273 16.47 0.44 37.74
C LEU A 273 17.52 1.55 37.65
N THR A 274 17.04 2.78 37.40
CA THR A 274 17.89 3.96 37.13
C THR A 274 18.90 4.23 38.23
N ASP A 275 18.49 4.11 39.49
CA ASP A 275 19.34 4.39 40.66
C ASP A 275 20.52 3.42 40.76
N LEU A 276 20.34 2.20 40.24
CA LEU A 276 21.34 1.15 40.23
C LEU A 276 22.07 1.02 38.89
N LYS A 277 21.61 1.76 37.86
CA LYS A 277 22.08 1.67 36.47
C LYS A 277 22.10 0.23 35.95
N LEU A 278 21.08 -0.56 36.28
CA LEU A 278 20.97 -1.96 35.87
C LEU A 278 19.60 -2.27 35.26
N LYS A 279 19.59 -3.26 34.36
CA LYS A 279 18.37 -3.79 33.74
C LYS A 279 18.04 -5.13 34.37
N LEU A 280 16.90 -5.21 35.05
CA LEU A 280 16.42 -6.44 35.67
C LEU A 280 15.52 -7.20 34.70
N GLN A 281 15.76 -8.50 34.52
CA GLN A 281 14.88 -9.33 33.68
C GLN A 281 13.56 -9.62 34.39
N ILE A 282 12.46 -9.30 33.73
CA ILE A 282 11.09 -9.60 34.21
C ILE A 282 10.58 -10.89 33.56
N ALA A 283 10.82 -11.06 32.26
CA ALA A 283 10.43 -12.25 31.51
C ALA A 283 11.33 -12.47 30.28
N SER A 284 11.39 -13.72 29.80
CA SER A 284 11.96 -14.09 28.50
C SER A 284 10.98 -15.00 27.79
N PHE A 285 10.63 -14.75 26.53
CA PHE A 285 9.76 -15.63 25.75
C PHE A 285 10.52 -16.20 24.56
N GLU A 286 10.35 -17.49 24.29
CA GLU A 286 10.66 -18.05 22.99
C GLU A 286 9.75 -17.37 21.96
N LEU A 287 10.33 -16.97 20.84
CA LEU A 287 9.52 -16.48 19.74
C LEU A 287 8.89 -17.66 18.99
N PRO A 288 7.57 -17.64 18.70
CA PRO A 288 6.99 -18.59 17.78
C PRO A 288 7.71 -18.46 16.43
N LYS A 289 7.72 -19.55 15.64
CA LYS A 289 8.34 -19.53 14.32
C LYS A 289 7.82 -18.33 13.53
N ALA A 290 8.71 -17.38 13.25
CA ALA A 290 8.34 -16.17 12.57
C ALA A 290 7.73 -16.55 11.21
N ALA A 291 6.63 -15.89 10.86
CA ALA A 291 6.22 -15.84 9.46
C ALA A 291 7.30 -15.04 8.71
N ARG A 292 8.36 -15.73 8.29
CA ARG A 292 9.39 -15.18 7.42
C ARG A 292 8.74 -15.07 6.05
N GLN A 293 8.50 -13.85 5.62
CA GLN A 293 8.11 -13.63 4.25
C GLN A 293 9.40 -13.66 3.40
N GLU A 294 9.45 -14.58 2.44
CA GLU A 294 10.43 -14.52 1.34
C GLU A 294 10.26 -13.20 0.58
N ASP A 295 11.23 -12.86 -0.27
CA ASP A 295 11.18 -11.66 -1.12
C ASP A 295 9.77 -11.43 -1.70
N GLY A 296 9.35 -10.17 -1.72
CA GLY A 296 8.01 -9.79 -2.16
C GLY A 296 7.72 -10.28 -3.57
N SER A 297 6.76 -11.17 -3.76
CA SER A 297 6.33 -11.61 -5.09
C SER A 297 5.08 -10.83 -5.54
N ILE A 298 4.95 -10.63 -6.84
CA ILE A 298 3.77 -10.00 -7.45
C ILE A 298 2.50 -10.75 -7.00
N GLY A 299 1.46 -10.00 -6.63
CA GLY A 299 0.14 -10.49 -6.28
C GLY A 299 -0.03 -10.96 -4.84
N LYS A 300 1.05 -11.10 -4.06
CA LYS A 300 0.98 -11.46 -2.63
C LYS A 300 1.08 -10.24 -1.72
N GLU A 301 0.51 -10.39 -0.52
CA GLU A 301 0.50 -9.35 0.51
C GLU A 301 1.65 -9.54 1.49
N TYR A 302 2.36 -8.44 1.75
CA TYR A 302 3.51 -8.42 2.64
C TYR A 302 3.36 -7.33 3.69
N SER A 303 3.47 -7.70 4.96
CA SER A 303 3.36 -6.72 6.05
C SER A 303 4.71 -6.10 6.31
N PHE A 304 4.80 -4.79 6.53
CA PHE A 304 6.02 -4.12 6.94
C PHE A 304 5.73 -3.11 8.04
N THR A 305 6.76 -2.80 8.83
CA THR A 305 6.63 -1.88 9.95
C THR A 305 7.28 -0.56 9.60
N SER A 306 6.49 0.50 9.70
CA SER A 306 6.93 1.89 9.67
C SER A 306 6.88 2.46 11.09
N LYS A 307 7.47 3.63 11.33
CA LYS A 307 7.32 4.36 12.60
C LYS A 307 5.85 4.55 12.99
N SER A 308 4.96 4.77 12.03
CA SER A 308 3.56 5.07 12.28
C SER A 308 2.72 3.85 12.62
N GLY A 309 3.01 2.68 12.05
CA GLY A 309 2.21 1.47 12.24
C GLY A 309 2.77 0.27 11.49
N VAL A 310 2.05 -0.84 11.56
CA VAL A 310 2.27 -1.98 10.66
C VAL A 310 1.33 -1.81 9.48
N TYR A 311 1.90 -1.74 8.29
CA TYR A 311 1.18 -1.68 7.03
C TYR A 311 1.28 -3.03 6.32
N THR A 312 0.42 -3.25 5.34
CA THR A 312 0.54 -4.37 4.40
C THR A 312 0.61 -3.79 3.00
N ALA A 313 1.63 -4.15 2.23
CA ALA A 313 1.76 -3.78 0.84
C ALA A 313 1.53 -4.99 -0.07
N LYS A 314 0.98 -4.75 -1.25
CA LYS A 314 0.83 -5.73 -2.32
C LYS A 314 1.28 -5.08 -3.62
N MET A 315 2.19 -5.73 -4.35
CA MET A 315 2.52 -5.34 -5.71
C MET A 315 1.54 -6.02 -6.67
N ASN A 316 0.65 -5.26 -7.28
CA ASN A 316 -0.36 -5.77 -8.21
C ASN A 316 0.24 -6.05 -9.58
N GLY A 317 1.22 -5.27 -10.00
CA GLY A 317 1.92 -5.48 -11.26
C GLY A 317 3.16 -4.63 -11.44
N LEU A 318 3.97 -5.03 -12.41
CA LEU A 318 5.22 -4.39 -12.79
C LEU A 318 5.29 -4.32 -14.31
N TYR A 319 5.42 -3.11 -14.86
CA TYR A 319 5.33 -2.84 -16.29
C TYR A 319 6.54 -2.05 -16.78
N ARG A 320 6.90 -2.24 -18.05
CA ARG A 320 7.85 -1.40 -18.79
C ARG A 320 7.09 -0.64 -19.87
N LEU A 321 7.17 0.68 -19.82
CA LEU A 321 6.34 1.59 -20.61
C LEU A 321 7.22 2.49 -21.49
N PRO A 322 6.88 2.71 -22.77
CA PRO A 322 7.68 3.55 -23.65
C PRO A 322 7.65 5.03 -23.25
N TRP A 323 8.80 5.71 -23.28
CA TRP A 323 8.90 7.14 -23.04
C TRP A 323 10.04 7.77 -23.86
N GLU A 324 9.73 8.31 -25.03
CA GLU A 324 10.74 8.93 -25.92
C GLU A 324 11.93 7.97 -26.21
N ASP A 325 13.15 8.32 -25.81
CA ASP A 325 14.36 7.50 -25.91
C ASP A 325 14.65 6.68 -24.64
N GLN A 326 13.67 6.58 -23.75
CA GLN A 326 13.72 5.87 -22.48
C GLN A 326 12.51 4.95 -22.35
N ASP A 327 12.56 4.07 -21.36
CA ASP A 327 11.40 3.36 -20.85
C ASP A 327 11.18 3.73 -19.38
N ILE A 328 9.93 3.68 -18.95
CA ILE A 328 9.51 3.83 -17.56
C ILE A 328 9.24 2.44 -17.01
N LEU A 329 9.98 2.04 -15.98
CA LEU A 329 9.63 0.93 -15.12
C LEU A 329 8.59 1.42 -14.10
N THR A 330 7.40 0.84 -14.12
CA THR A 330 6.30 1.22 -13.23
C THR A 330 5.82 0.03 -12.39
N ALA A 331 5.70 0.23 -11.08
CA ALA A 331 5.13 -0.74 -10.16
C ALA A 331 3.80 -0.24 -9.61
N ASP A 332 2.75 -1.06 -9.73
CA ASP A 332 1.44 -0.82 -9.12
C ASP A 332 1.38 -1.44 -7.73
N LEU A 333 1.18 -0.61 -6.72
CA LEU A 333 1.20 -1.00 -5.31
C LEU A 333 -0.13 -0.68 -4.64
N THR A 334 -0.57 -1.57 -3.76
CA THR A 334 -1.65 -1.29 -2.82
C THR A 334 -1.10 -1.34 -1.40
N LEU A 335 -1.31 -0.27 -0.64
CA LEU A 335 -1.01 -0.20 0.79
C LEU A 335 -2.31 -0.36 1.58
N LEU A 336 -2.30 -1.23 2.58
CA LEU A 336 -3.43 -1.62 3.41
C LEU A 336 -3.12 -1.40 4.89
N ASN A 337 -4.14 -0.99 5.65
CA ASN A 337 -4.12 -0.99 7.10
C ASN A 337 -5.07 -2.09 7.61
N LYS A 338 -4.51 -3.20 8.11
CA LYS A 338 -5.29 -4.31 8.71
C LYS A 338 -5.41 -4.19 10.24
N GLY A 339 -4.95 -3.07 10.80
CA GLY A 339 -5.05 -2.78 12.23
C GLY A 339 -6.42 -2.24 12.64
N THR A 340 -6.57 -2.06 13.95
CA THR A 340 -7.77 -1.51 14.59
C THR A 340 -7.76 0.00 14.71
N ASP A 341 -6.63 0.65 14.45
CA ASP A 341 -6.46 2.10 14.53
C ASP A 341 -6.17 2.69 13.14
N SER A 342 -6.56 3.94 12.91
CA SER A 342 -6.22 4.68 11.69
C SER A 342 -4.72 5.04 11.69
N LEU A 343 -4.06 4.87 10.56
CA LEU A 343 -2.63 5.14 10.40
C LEU A 343 -2.41 6.28 9.39
N PRO A 344 -1.45 7.20 9.58
CA PRO A 344 -1.08 8.17 8.54
C PRO A 344 -0.50 7.46 7.30
N ILE A 345 -0.42 8.14 6.16
CA ILE A 345 0.31 7.61 5.01
C ILE A 345 1.83 7.80 5.24
N PRO A 346 2.64 6.72 5.22
CA PRO A 346 4.09 6.84 5.39
C PRO A 346 4.73 7.59 4.22
N ASP A 347 5.83 8.31 4.47
CA ASP A 347 6.59 9.03 3.44
C ASP A 347 7.45 8.04 2.65
N LEU A 348 6.81 7.33 1.73
CA LEU A 348 7.44 6.27 0.95
C LEU A 348 8.18 6.83 -0.28
N THR A 349 9.35 6.26 -0.54
CA THR A 349 10.13 6.40 -1.79
C THR A 349 10.58 5.00 -2.23
N GLY A 350 11.26 4.88 -3.37
CA GLY A 350 11.83 3.60 -3.76
C GLY A 350 12.79 3.69 -4.93
N TYR A 351 13.37 2.55 -5.27
CA TYR A 351 14.23 2.40 -6.43
C TYR A 351 14.09 0.98 -7.01
N PHE A 352 14.39 0.83 -8.30
CA PHE A 352 14.54 -0.47 -8.93
C PHE A 352 16.01 -0.87 -8.92
N MET A 353 16.33 -2.07 -8.45
CA MET A 353 17.64 -2.71 -8.59
C MET A 353 17.57 -3.70 -9.74
N LEU A 354 18.35 -3.47 -10.79
CA LEU A 354 18.44 -4.35 -11.96
C LEU A 354 19.65 -5.27 -11.81
N ASP A 355 19.44 -6.57 -11.96
CA ASP A 355 20.45 -7.62 -11.83
C ASP A 355 21.32 -7.52 -10.56
N ASN A 356 20.73 -7.00 -9.46
CA ASN A 356 21.41 -6.71 -8.19
C ASN A 356 22.66 -5.80 -8.31
N ALA A 357 22.78 -5.04 -9.40
CA ALA A 357 23.97 -4.26 -9.71
C ALA A 357 23.68 -2.80 -10.04
N VAL A 358 22.55 -2.51 -10.72
CA VAL A 358 22.24 -1.16 -11.19
C VAL A 358 21.03 -0.60 -10.46
N LYS A 359 21.24 0.48 -9.74
CA LYS A 359 20.19 1.23 -9.03
C LYS A 359 19.55 2.26 -9.95
N VAL A 360 18.24 2.19 -10.10
CA VAL A 360 17.40 3.14 -10.82
C VAL A 360 16.49 3.83 -9.82
N GLU A 361 16.77 5.10 -9.52
CA GLU A 361 15.93 5.91 -8.64
C GLU A 361 14.50 5.99 -9.19
N ALA A 362 13.52 5.85 -8.30
CA ALA A 362 12.12 5.86 -8.68
C ALA A 362 11.32 6.84 -7.80
N LYS A 363 10.37 7.54 -8.42
CA LYS A 363 9.49 8.48 -7.71
C LYS A 363 8.18 7.79 -7.38
N LEU A 364 7.73 7.97 -6.13
CA LEU A 364 6.36 7.62 -5.75
C LEU A 364 5.39 8.61 -6.40
N VAL A 365 4.42 8.09 -7.12
CA VAL A 365 3.33 8.85 -7.72
C VAL A 365 2.12 8.83 -6.79
N LYS A 366 1.76 10.00 -6.26
CA LYS A 366 0.59 10.17 -5.40
C LYS A 366 -0.67 10.28 -6.25
N ILE A 367 -1.44 9.20 -6.31
CA ILE A 367 -2.64 9.09 -7.16
C ILE A 367 -3.90 9.48 -6.37
N ALA A 368 -3.99 9.08 -5.10
CA ALA A 368 -5.13 9.35 -4.23
C ALA A 368 -4.89 10.58 -3.33
N LYS A 369 -5.90 11.45 -3.20
CA LYS A 369 -5.90 12.60 -2.27
C LYS A 369 -6.31 12.17 -0.85
N VAL A 370 -5.64 11.16 -0.28
CA VAL A 370 -5.88 10.67 1.09
C VAL A 370 -4.70 11.01 2.01
N ILE A 371 -5.00 11.44 3.23
CA ILE A 371 -4.00 11.85 4.23
C ILE A 371 -3.76 10.78 5.31
N ALA A 372 -4.68 9.82 5.44
CA ALA A 372 -4.62 8.72 6.39
C ALA A 372 -5.32 7.49 5.83
N LEU A 373 -4.93 6.33 6.34
CA LEU A 373 -5.44 5.01 6.04
C LEU A 373 -6.25 4.52 7.24
N GLY A 374 -7.58 4.62 7.15
CA GLY A 374 -8.51 4.11 8.16
C GLY A 374 -8.43 2.58 8.33
N THR A 375 -9.17 2.06 9.31
CA THR A 375 -9.19 0.63 9.63
C THR A 375 -9.70 -0.21 8.47
N ASN A 376 -9.00 -1.29 8.13
CA ASN A 376 -9.29 -2.18 6.99
C ASN A 376 -9.41 -1.45 5.64
N SER A 377 -8.86 -0.25 5.51
CA SER A 377 -8.86 0.52 4.27
C SER A 377 -7.55 0.32 3.50
N ASN A 378 -7.58 0.68 2.22
CA ASN A 378 -6.45 0.58 1.33
C ASN A 378 -6.33 1.84 0.45
N VAL A 379 -5.13 2.05 -0.08
CA VAL A 379 -4.80 3.11 -1.03
C VAL A 379 -3.84 2.56 -2.08
N SER A 380 -3.99 2.99 -3.33
CA SER A 380 -3.10 2.61 -4.42
C SER A 380 -2.04 3.67 -4.66
N PHE A 381 -0.82 3.21 -4.92
CA PHE A 381 0.33 4.02 -5.32
C PHE A 381 0.96 3.45 -6.57
N GLN A 382 1.66 4.28 -7.32
CA GLN A 382 2.52 3.84 -8.41
C GLN A 382 3.94 4.32 -8.12
N ILE A 383 4.94 3.53 -8.47
CA ILE A 383 6.35 3.94 -8.42
C ILE A 383 6.90 3.88 -9.82
N ALA A 384 7.54 4.97 -10.27
CA ALA A 384 8.03 5.11 -11.63
C ALA A 384 9.52 5.50 -11.65
N GLY A 385 10.34 4.71 -12.34
CA GLY A 385 11.76 4.96 -12.59
C GLY A 385 12.07 4.88 -14.08
N LYS A 386 13.08 5.59 -14.56
CA LYS A 386 13.42 5.67 -15.99
C LYS A 386 14.71 4.93 -16.29
N ILE A 387 14.72 4.20 -17.40
CA ILE A 387 15.89 3.49 -17.93
C ILE A 387 16.03 3.80 -19.43
N PRO A 388 17.23 3.70 -20.03
CA PRO A 388 17.36 3.74 -21.48
C PRO A 388 16.54 2.63 -22.14
N TYR A 389 15.89 2.90 -23.28
CA TYR A 389 15.00 1.91 -23.91
C TYR A 389 15.75 0.65 -24.40
N THR A 390 17.06 0.76 -24.66
CA THR A 390 17.93 -0.36 -25.06
C THR A 390 18.52 -1.13 -23.88
N TYR A 391 18.23 -0.71 -22.64
CA TYR A 391 18.77 -1.39 -21.47
C TYR A 391 18.05 -2.73 -21.26
N GLU A 392 18.82 -3.80 -21.20
CA GLU A 392 18.36 -5.16 -20.94
C GLU A 392 18.77 -5.58 -19.53
N PHE A 393 17.90 -6.31 -18.85
CA PHE A 393 18.16 -6.91 -17.53
C PHE A 393 17.50 -8.29 -17.47
N SER A 394 17.92 -9.14 -16.54
CA SER A 394 17.33 -10.47 -16.30
C SER A 394 16.43 -10.50 -15.06
N GLN A 395 16.76 -9.69 -14.05
CA GLN A 395 16.03 -9.59 -12.79
C GLN A 395 15.82 -8.13 -12.41
N VAL A 396 14.69 -7.85 -11.77
CA VAL A 396 14.36 -6.53 -11.24
C VAL A 396 13.83 -6.68 -9.83
N LYS A 397 14.33 -5.85 -8.92
CA LYS A 397 13.85 -5.77 -7.55
C LYS A 397 13.38 -4.34 -7.28
N LEU A 398 12.13 -4.16 -6.87
CA LEU A 398 11.65 -2.90 -6.31
C LEU A 398 11.98 -2.87 -4.83
N VAL A 399 12.75 -1.87 -4.39
CA VAL A 399 13.01 -1.62 -2.97
C VAL A 399 12.19 -0.41 -2.53
N LEU A 400 11.27 -0.63 -1.61
CA LEU A 400 10.51 0.42 -0.94
C LEU A 400 11.29 0.93 0.26
N GLN A 401 11.35 2.25 0.38
CA GLN A 401 12.02 2.92 1.48
C GLN A 401 11.06 3.90 2.16
N GLU A 402 11.21 4.08 3.47
CA GLU A 402 10.55 5.16 4.21
C GLU A 402 11.57 6.26 4.49
N LYS A 403 11.21 7.51 4.20
CA LYS A 403 12.01 8.68 4.57
C LYS A 403 11.51 9.22 5.89
N GLU A 404 12.41 9.34 6.85
CA GLU A 404 12.10 9.96 8.13
C GLU A 404 12.55 11.42 8.11
N THR A 405 11.60 12.34 8.31
CA THR A 405 11.95 13.71 8.68
C THR A 405 12.41 13.71 10.13
N ALA A 406 13.62 14.19 10.39
CA ALA A 406 14.09 14.40 11.76
C ALA A 406 13.04 15.23 12.50
N GLY A 407 12.48 14.68 13.58
CA GLY A 407 11.59 15.43 14.46
C GLY A 407 12.32 16.69 14.90
N SER A 408 11.68 17.85 14.75
CA SER A 408 12.18 19.14 15.23
C SER A 408 12.51 19.01 16.73
N THR A 409 13.76 18.68 17.05
CA THR A 409 14.31 18.93 18.37
C THR A 409 14.44 20.44 18.49
N THR A 410 13.60 21.03 19.33
CA THR A 410 13.81 22.40 19.83
C THR A 410 15.21 22.50 20.42
N GLY A 411 16.12 23.10 19.68
CA GLY A 411 17.51 23.30 20.08
C GLY A 411 18.35 23.64 18.85
N GLY A 412 18.58 24.94 18.64
CA GLY A 412 19.29 25.46 17.48
C GLY A 412 20.67 24.84 17.30
N SER A 413 20.87 24.18 16.16
CA SER A 413 22.16 23.90 15.56
C SER A 413 21.99 23.81 14.05
N THR A 414 22.60 24.74 13.34
CA THR A 414 22.68 24.81 11.88
C THR A 414 23.64 23.74 11.38
N GLY A 415 23.10 22.54 11.15
CA GLY A 415 23.76 21.45 10.42
C GLY A 415 22.72 20.72 9.58
N GLY A 416 22.98 20.58 8.28
CA GLY A 416 22.02 20.05 7.30
C GLY A 416 21.42 18.71 7.71
N SER A 417 20.09 18.70 7.93
CA SER A 417 19.31 17.51 8.26
C SER A 417 19.15 16.62 7.03
N THR A 418 20.00 15.59 6.90
CA THR A 418 19.72 14.44 6.04
C THR A 418 18.86 13.46 6.84
N GLY A 419 17.56 13.40 6.54
CA GLY A 419 16.64 12.42 7.14
C GLY A 419 17.14 10.99 6.95
N THR A 420 16.88 10.12 7.93
CA THR A 420 17.16 8.69 7.85
C THR A 420 16.25 8.05 6.80
N VAL A 421 16.83 7.31 5.86
CA VAL A 421 16.08 6.52 4.86
C VAL A 421 16.28 5.05 5.21
N THR A 422 15.18 4.31 5.35
CA THR A 422 15.19 2.90 5.75
C THR A 422 14.46 2.04 4.72
N ASP A 423 15.09 0.94 4.31
CA ASP A 423 14.47 -0.03 3.41
C ASP A 423 13.41 -0.83 4.19
N VAL A 424 12.15 -0.71 3.79
CA VAL A 424 11.01 -1.28 4.53
C VAL A 424 10.48 -2.57 3.90
N LEU A 425 10.59 -2.72 2.58
CA LEU A 425 10.10 -3.89 1.86
C LEU A 425 10.76 -4.02 0.49
N GLU A 426 11.03 -5.26 0.06
CA GLU A 426 11.58 -5.57 -1.25
C GLU A 426 10.60 -6.46 -2.02
N PHE A 427 10.38 -6.18 -3.31
CA PHE A 427 9.65 -7.05 -4.23
C PHE A 427 10.54 -7.47 -5.41
N THR A 428 10.57 -8.75 -5.72
CA THR A 428 11.37 -9.32 -6.81
C THR A 428 10.48 -9.71 -7.99
N GLY A 429 10.94 -9.38 -9.20
CA GLY A 429 10.37 -9.74 -10.48
C GLY A 429 11.43 -10.21 -11.48
N GLN A 430 10.97 -10.76 -12.60
CA GLN A 430 11.82 -11.19 -13.71
C GLN A 430 11.85 -10.14 -14.83
N SER A 431 12.74 -10.31 -15.80
CA SER A 431 12.83 -9.43 -16.98
C SER A 431 11.61 -9.50 -17.90
N GLU A 432 10.96 -10.65 -17.98
CA GLU A 432 9.67 -10.79 -18.64
C GLU A 432 8.57 -10.19 -17.75
N LEU A 433 8.45 -8.88 -17.84
CA LEU A 433 7.46 -8.10 -17.10
C LEU A 433 6.04 -8.38 -17.59
N GLN A 434 5.07 -8.05 -16.74
CA GLN A 434 3.67 -8.24 -17.09
C GLN A 434 3.31 -7.41 -18.31
N ALA A 435 2.57 -8.03 -19.23
CA ALA A 435 2.01 -7.31 -20.36
C ALA A 435 1.03 -6.23 -19.87
N ILE A 436 1.06 -5.07 -20.53
CA ILE A 436 0.07 -4.01 -20.30
C ILE A 436 -1.35 -4.59 -20.51
N PRO A 437 -2.29 -4.38 -19.58
CA PRO A 437 -3.65 -4.88 -19.70
C PRO A 437 -4.32 -4.47 -21.02
N LEU A 438 -4.64 -5.45 -21.87
CA LEU A 438 -5.21 -5.23 -23.20
C LEU A 438 -6.74 -5.36 -23.16
N GLN A 439 -7.44 -4.28 -23.51
CA GLN A 439 -8.89 -4.23 -23.69
C GLN A 439 -9.24 -4.58 -25.13
N LYS A 440 -10.19 -5.50 -25.33
CA LYS A 440 -10.73 -5.83 -26.67
C LYS A 440 -11.61 -4.69 -27.21
N GLN A 441 -12.01 -4.75 -28.49
CA GLN A 441 -12.71 -3.67 -29.21
C GLN A 441 -14.00 -3.13 -28.54
N THR A 442 -14.65 -3.89 -27.65
CA THR A 442 -15.86 -3.46 -26.92
C THR A 442 -15.66 -3.35 -25.41
N GLU A 443 -14.47 -3.69 -24.93
CA GLU A 443 -14.12 -3.61 -23.51
C GLU A 443 -13.70 -2.18 -23.16
N SER A 444 -13.85 -1.86 -21.88
CA SER A 444 -13.55 -0.52 -21.37
C SER A 444 -12.57 -0.59 -20.24
N TYR A 445 -11.67 0.39 -20.18
CA TYR A 445 -10.77 0.58 -19.05
C TYR A 445 -11.39 1.54 -18.04
N THR A 446 -11.47 1.16 -16.77
CA THR A 446 -12.07 2.00 -15.72
C THR A 446 -11.02 2.41 -14.69
N LEU A 447 -10.88 3.71 -14.49
CA LEU A 447 -10.18 4.30 -13.35
C LEU A 447 -11.15 4.43 -12.18
N THR A 448 -10.77 3.89 -11.03
CA THR A 448 -11.62 3.82 -9.83
C THR A 448 -11.16 4.73 -8.68
N ASP A 449 -10.14 5.56 -8.91
CA ASP A 449 -9.59 6.46 -7.89
C ASP A 449 -10.62 7.46 -7.38
N ILE A 450 -10.62 7.65 -6.07
CA ILE A 450 -11.57 8.54 -5.40
C ILE A 450 -11.41 9.97 -5.94
N GLY A 451 -12.48 10.51 -6.52
CA GLY A 451 -12.56 11.89 -7.02
C GLY A 451 -12.12 12.07 -8.47
N ARG A 452 -11.71 10.99 -9.17
CA ARG A 452 -11.30 11.00 -10.58
C ARG A 452 -11.76 9.73 -11.33
N GLN A 453 -12.92 9.17 -10.96
CA GLN A 453 -13.44 7.97 -11.59
C GLN A 453 -13.87 8.23 -13.04
N SER A 454 -13.35 7.43 -13.98
CA SER A 454 -13.61 7.58 -15.41
C SER A 454 -13.55 6.24 -16.12
N LYS A 455 -14.33 6.09 -17.19
CA LYS A 455 -14.34 4.90 -18.04
C LYS A 455 -13.95 5.27 -19.46
N PHE A 456 -12.94 4.60 -20.00
CA PHE A 456 -12.39 4.82 -21.33
C PHE A 456 -12.80 3.69 -22.28
N THR A 457 -13.31 4.06 -23.46
CA THR A 457 -13.71 3.12 -24.52
C THR A 457 -13.27 3.65 -25.87
N VAL A 458 -12.69 2.81 -26.72
CA VAL A 458 -12.37 3.21 -28.10
C VAL A 458 -13.66 3.22 -28.91
N ARG A 459 -13.94 4.37 -29.55
CA ARG A 459 -15.15 4.55 -30.36
C ARG A 459 -14.89 4.24 -31.84
N SER A 460 -13.83 4.81 -32.40
CA SER A 460 -13.53 4.70 -33.83
C SER A 460 -12.07 4.99 -34.12
N THR A 461 -11.64 4.52 -35.29
CA THR A 461 -10.35 4.79 -35.91
C THR A 461 -10.56 5.52 -37.24
N ALA A 462 -9.63 6.40 -37.61
CA ALA A 462 -9.60 7.00 -38.93
C ALA A 462 -8.17 7.26 -39.40
N SER A 463 -7.97 7.22 -40.72
CA SER A 463 -6.72 7.56 -41.37
C SER A 463 -6.95 8.70 -42.37
N TYR A 464 -6.18 9.77 -42.27
CA TYR A 464 -6.20 10.88 -43.23
C TYR A 464 -4.92 10.82 -44.06
N SER A 465 -5.08 10.76 -45.39
CA SER A 465 -3.95 10.59 -46.31
C SER A 465 -3.27 11.94 -46.59
N GLY A 466 -1.97 12.03 -46.32
CA GLY A 466 -1.13 13.18 -46.67
C GLY A 466 -0.07 12.86 -47.71
N LYS A 467 0.68 13.89 -48.14
CA LYS A 467 1.69 13.77 -49.20
C LYS A 467 2.90 12.90 -48.81
N THR A 468 3.33 12.98 -47.55
CA THR A 468 4.57 12.35 -47.03
C THR A 468 4.32 11.34 -45.90
N GLY A 469 3.09 11.27 -45.41
CA GLY A 469 2.66 10.42 -44.31
C GLY A 469 1.15 10.42 -44.20
N LYS A 470 0.62 9.54 -43.35
CA LYS A 470 -0.81 9.51 -43.01
C LYS A 470 -1.00 9.91 -41.54
N LEU A 471 -2.02 10.70 -41.27
CA LEU A 471 -2.43 11.02 -39.91
C LEU A 471 -3.39 9.92 -39.45
N PHE A 472 -2.98 9.10 -38.48
CA PHE A 472 -3.83 8.08 -37.88
C PHE A 472 -4.45 8.63 -36.61
N THR A 473 -5.76 8.46 -36.44
CA THR A 473 -6.51 8.99 -35.31
C THR A 473 -7.39 7.94 -34.66
N VAL A 474 -7.60 8.10 -33.36
CA VAL A 474 -8.55 7.33 -32.56
C VAL A 474 -9.42 8.29 -31.76
N GLN A 475 -10.73 8.06 -31.81
CA GLN A 475 -11.66 8.69 -30.88
C GLN A 475 -11.77 7.83 -29.62
N LEU A 476 -11.21 8.32 -28.52
CA LEU A 476 -11.31 7.71 -27.20
C LEU A 476 -12.43 8.40 -26.41
N GLU A 477 -13.48 7.66 -26.09
CA GLU A 477 -14.58 8.13 -25.25
C GLU A 477 -14.22 7.96 -23.78
N ALA A 478 -14.24 9.05 -23.01
CA ALA A 478 -14.05 9.08 -21.57
C ALA A 478 -15.37 9.46 -20.88
N ALA A 479 -16.02 8.51 -20.23
CA ALA A 479 -17.23 8.73 -19.46
C ALA A 479 -16.90 9.13 -18.01
N ASN A 480 -17.51 10.20 -17.52
CA ASN A 480 -17.37 10.65 -16.14
C ASN A 480 -18.24 9.79 -15.20
N LEU A 481 -17.60 9.04 -14.31
CA LEU A 481 -18.29 8.21 -13.32
C LEU A 481 -18.47 8.90 -11.96
N GLU A 482 -17.99 10.14 -11.82
CA GLU A 482 -18.18 10.92 -10.61
C GLU A 482 -19.62 11.43 -10.45
N LYS A 483 -20.00 11.67 -9.19
CA LYS A 483 -21.31 12.28 -8.86
C LYS A 483 -21.35 13.79 -9.13
N ARG A 484 -20.24 14.39 -9.56
CA ARG A 484 -20.08 15.83 -9.81
C ARG A 484 -19.40 16.07 -11.15
N PHE A 485 -19.51 17.30 -11.64
CA PHE A 485 -18.73 17.76 -12.78
C PHE A 485 -17.23 17.62 -12.49
N SER A 486 -16.52 16.95 -13.39
CA SER A 486 -15.08 16.70 -13.25
C SER A 486 -14.36 16.95 -14.57
N THR A 487 -13.08 17.30 -14.50
CA THR A 487 -12.21 17.28 -15.67
C THR A 487 -11.71 15.87 -15.89
N ILE A 488 -11.63 15.42 -17.15
CA ILE A 488 -11.04 14.13 -17.47
C ILE A 488 -9.55 14.15 -17.14
N ALA A 489 -9.02 13.02 -16.68
CA ALA A 489 -7.60 12.83 -16.43
C ALA A 489 -6.78 13.19 -17.68
N LYS A 490 -5.68 13.94 -17.49
CA LYS A 490 -4.69 14.09 -18.54
C LYS A 490 -4.03 12.75 -18.80
N LEU A 491 -3.94 12.38 -20.07
CA LEU A 491 -3.40 11.10 -20.52
C LEU A 491 -2.14 11.32 -21.36
N VAL A 492 -1.26 10.34 -21.32
CA VAL A 492 -0.21 10.13 -22.33
C VAL A 492 -0.66 8.98 -23.21
N ALA A 493 -0.44 9.08 -24.52
CA ALA A 493 -0.84 8.06 -25.48
C ALA A 493 0.28 7.69 -26.45
N HIS A 494 0.27 6.43 -26.86
CA HIS A 494 1.14 5.88 -27.88
C HIS A 494 0.36 4.91 -28.76
N PHE A 495 0.70 4.83 -30.05
CA PHE A 495 0.28 3.72 -30.89
C PHE A 495 1.37 2.66 -30.95
N ARG A 496 1.01 1.40 -30.72
CA ARG A 496 1.89 0.25 -30.89
C ARG A 496 1.46 -0.55 -32.12
N ALA A 497 2.36 -0.64 -33.10
CA ALA A 497 2.18 -1.50 -34.26
C ALA A 497 2.41 -2.98 -33.91
N GLU A 498 1.97 -3.88 -34.79
CA GLU A 498 2.08 -5.34 -34.60
C GLU A 498 3.52 -5.83 -34.41
N ASN A 499 4.49 -5.19 -35.07
CA ASN A 499 5.91 -5.47 -34.92
C ASN A 499 6.54 -4.88 -33.64
N GLY A 500 5.74 -4.28 -32.75
CA GLY A 500 6.20 -3.64 -31.51
C GLY A 500 6.67 -2.20 -31.66
N THR A 501 6.73 -1.63 -32.87
CA THR A 501 7.11 -0.22 -33.06
C THR A 501 6.13 0.71 -32.35
N ILE A 502 6.67 1.68 -31.61
CA ILE A 502 5.91 2.66 -30.84
C ILE A 502 5.92 4.01 -31.56
N PHE A 503 4.75 4.62 -31.70
CA PHE A 503 4.56 5.98 -32.21
C PHE A 503 3.94 6.85 -31.10
N PRO A 504 4.63 7.88 -30.61
CA PRO A 504 4.04 8.86 -29.70
C PRO A 504 2.79 9.49 -30.32
N ALA A 505 1.74 9.64 -29.51
CA ALA A 505 0.47 10.19 -29.97
C ALA A 505 0.09 11.45 -29.18
N ALA A 506 -0.37 12.47 -29.90
CA ALA A 506 -0.93 13.68 -29.32
C ALA A 506 -2.41 13.50 -29.00
N ILE A 507 -2.86 14.02 -27.86
CA ILE A 507 -4.26 13.99 -27.44
C ILE A 507 -4.83 15.39 -27.44
N ALA A 508 -5.93 15.62 -28.17
CA ALA A 508 -6.69 16.86 -28.09
C ALA A 508 -7.51 16.86 -26.79
N GLU A 509 -6.99 17.47 -25.73
CA GLU A 509 -7.61 17.50 -24.40
C GLU A 509 -8.94 18.26 -24.40
N VAL A 510 -9.94 17.75 -23.67
CA VAL A 510 -11.20 18.44 -23.43
C VAL A 510 -11.04 19.36 -22.21
N LYS A 511 -11.06 20.67 -22.43
CA LYS A 511 -10.86 21.70 -21.39
C LYS A 511 -12.10 21.89 -20.50
N ASN A 512 -13.29 21.56 -21.01
CA ASN A 512 -14.54 21.69 -20.28
C ASN A 512 -14.69 20.58 -19.23
N LYS A 513 -15.38 20.89 -18.14
CA LYS A 513 -15.78 19.87 -17.17
C LYS A 513 -16.91 19.02 -17.75
N VAL A 514 -16.80 17.71 -17.57
CA VAL A 514 -17.79 16.72 -18.01
C VAL A 514 -18.81 16.52 -16.89
N SER A 515 -20.10 16.57 -17.22
CA SER A 515 -21.18 16.32 -16.26
C SER A 515 -21.17 14.89 -15.72
N PRO A 516 -21.82 14.60 -14.58
CA PRO A 516 -22.02 13.22 -14.12
C PRO A 516 -22.71 12.38 -15.20
N SER A 517 -22.19 11.19 -15.50
CA SER A 517 -22.64 10.34 -16.63
C SER A 517 -22.47 10.96 -18.03
N GLY A 518 -21.88 12.15 -18.13
CA GLY A 518 -21.48 12.76 -19.39
C GLY A 518 -20.23 12.10 -19.96
N LYS A 519 -19.92 12.44 -21.21
CA LYS A 519 -18.82 11.88 -21.99
C LYS A 519 -17.90 12.98 -22.49
N ALA A 520 -16.63 12.64 -22.67
CA ALA A 520 -15.68 13.45 -23.42
C ALA A 520 -15.07 12.62 -24.55
N ILE A 521 -14.88 13.24 -25.71
CA ILE A 521 -14.17 12.62 -26.83
C ILE A 521 -12.78 13.21 -26.93
N LEU A 522 -11.81 12.37 -26.57
CA LEU A 522 -10.39 12.63 -26.70
C LEU A 522 -9.94 12.14 -28.07
N ASN A 523 -9.54 13.07 -28.94
CA ASN A 523 -8.98 12.73 -30.25
C ASN A 523 -7.48 12.46 -30.07
N VAL A 524 -7.10 11.19 -30.18
CA VAL A 524 -5.70 10.74 -30.12
C VAL A 524 -5.17 10.63 -31.55
N SER A 525 -3.97 11.14 -31.82
CA SER A 525 -3.46 11.21 -33.18
C SER A 525 -1.94 11.07 -33.28
N ALA A 526 -1.46 10.43 -34.35
CA ALA A 526 -0.04 10.35 -34.67
C ALA A 526 0.17 10.37 -36.19
N THR A 527 1.28 10.97 -36.63
CA THR A 527 1.69 10.89 -38.04
C THR A 527 2.50 9.62 -38.26
N LEU A 528 2.04 8.77 -39.18
CA LEU A 528 2.69 7.52 -39.54
C LEU A 528 3.29 7.61 -40.95
N PRO A 529 4.44 6.98 -41.21
CA PRO A 529 4.93 6.83 -42.58
C PRO A 529 3.93 6.06 -43.44
N LEU A 530 3.86 6.37 -44.74
CA LEU A 530 2.91 5.72 -45.67
C LEU A 530 3.08 4.20 -45.76
N SER A 531 4.29 3.68 -45.49
CA SER A 531 4.62 2.26 -45.54
C SER A 531 4.10 1.45 -44.34
N TYR A 532 3.77 2.07 -43.21
CA TYR A 532 3.31 1.35 -42.02
C TYR A 532 1.85 0.93 -42.15
N SER A 533 1.54 -0.33 -41.84
CA SER A 533 0.15 -0.78 -41.73
C SER A 533 -0.50 -0.26 -40.43
N THR A 534 -1.80 0.01 -40.49
CA THR A 534 -2.63 0.31 -39.31
C THR A 534 -3.40 -0.93 -38.82
N SER A 535 -3.28 -2.06 -39.51
CA SER A 535 -3.84 -3.35 -39.07
C SER A 535 -3.22 -3.77 -37.73
N ASN A 536 -4.04 -4.32 -36.83
CA ASN A 536 -3.63 -4.79 -35.49
C ASN A 536 -2.93 -3.74 -34.62
N MET A 537 -3.04 -2.46 -34.97
CA MET A 537 -2.50 -1.37 -34.17
C MET A 537 -3.25 -1.27 -32.85
N GLN A 538 -2.51 -0.98 -31.78
CA GLN A 538 -3.05 -0.83 -30.45
C GLN A 538 -2.84 0.59 -29.97
N LEU A 539 -3.82 1.12 -29.24
CA LEU A 539 -3.68 2.38 -28.51
C LEU A 539 -3.26 2.07 -27.07
N LEU A 540 -2.09 2.55 -26.66
CA LEU A 540 -1.63 2.53 -25.28
C LEU A 540 -1.93 3.90 -24.67
N ILE A 541 -2.54 3.91 -23.49
CA ILE A 541 -2.76 5.12 -22.70
C ILE A 541 -2.27 4.93 -21.27
N GLY A 542 -2.03 6.03 -20.57
CA GLY A 542 -1.96 6.04 -19.11
C GLY A 542 -2.08 7.46 -18.57
N GLU A 543 -2.27 7.59 -17.26
CA GLU A 543 -2.42 8.88 -16.61
C GLU A 543 -1.08 9.62 -16.57
N ALA A 544 -1.09 10.86 -17.05
CA ALA A 544 0.08 11.73 -17.08
C ALA A 544 0.56 12.07 -15.66
N VAL A 545 1.88 12.07 -15.46
CA VAL A 545 2.55 12.41 -14.21
C VAL A 545 3.55 13.54 -14.44
N THR A 546 3.59 14.49 -13.51
CA THR A 546 4.58 15.56 -13.44
C THR A 546 5.09 15.63 -11.99
N ASP A 547 6.39 15.42 -11.79
CA ASP A 547 7.07 15.49 -10.49
C ASP A 547 6.41 14.63 -9.38
N GLY A 548 6.08 13.37 -9.71
CA GLY A 548 5.49 12.43 -8.74
C GLY A 548 4.03 12.74 -8.37
N MET A 549 3.37 13.64 -9.09
CA MET A 549 1.95 13.93 -8.96
C MET A 549 1.27 13.76 -10.32
N LEU A 550 -0.03 13.47 -10.31
CA LEU A 550 -0.80 13.45 -11.55
C LEU A 550 -0.79 14.85 -12.17
N THR A 551 -0.56 14.92 -13.48
CA THR A 551 -0.48 16.18 -14.22
C THR A 551 -1.84 16.89 -14.18
N GLU A 552 -1.89 18.09 -13.61
CA GLU A 552 -3.06 18.97 -13.61
C GLU A 552 -2.72 20.30 -14.31
N GLY A 553 -3.67 20.88 -15.07
CA GLY A 553 -3.55 22.19 -15.72
C GLY A 553 -2.99 22.18 -17.15
N ASP A 554 -3.45 23.13 -17.98
CA ASP A 554 -3.25 23.14 -19.44
C ASP A 554 -1.79 23.26 -19.89
N LYS A 555 -0.90 23.84 -19.06
CA LYS A 555 0.51 24.09 -19.40
C LYS A 555 1.48 23.10 -18.76
N ALA A 556 0.99 22.15 -17.97
CA ALA A 556 1.85 21.18 -17.31
C ALA A 556 2.33 20.14 -18.33
N VAL A 557 3.64 19.92 -18.38
CA VAL A 557 4.27 18.92 -19.24
C VAL A 557 4.49 17.66 -18.42
N ALA A 558 3.98 16.53 -18.92
CA ALA A 558 4.18 15.24 -18.29
C ALA A 558 5.65 14.84 -18.41
N ASP A 559 6.22 14.29 -17.34
CA ASP A 559 7.55 13.69 -17.34
C ASP A 559 7.49 12.15 -17.35
N SER A 560 6.32 11.58 -17.10
CA SER A 560 6.07 10.15 -17.07
C SER A 560 4.56 9.88 -17.17
N TYR A 561 4.17 8.61 -17.17
CA TYR A 561 2.78 8.20 -16.99
C TYR A 561 2.65 6.89 -16.25
N VAL A 562 1.50 6.67 -15.63
CA VAL A 562 1.19 5.49 -14.82
C VAL A 562 -0.17 4.91 -15.19
N LYS A 563 -0.55 3.78 -14.58
CA LYS A 563 -1.81 3.07 -14.84
C LYS A 563 -2.02 2.78 -16.33
N PRO A 564 -1.09 2.03 -16.94
CA PRO A 564 -1.12 1.78 -18.36
C PRO A 564 -2.31 0.89 -18.73
N ALA A 565 -2.94 1.19 -19.85
CA ALA A 565 -3.94 0.35 -20.50
C ALA A 565 -3.70 0.33 -22.02
N ALA A 566 -3.92 -0.81 -22.65
CA ALA A 566 -3.85 -0.96 -24.10
C ALA A 566 -5.24 -1.29 -24.65
N PHE A 567 -5.54 -0.84 -25.87
CA PHE A 567 -6.79 -1.12 -26.56
C PHE A 567 -6.53 -1.72 -27.93
N VAL A 568 -7.25 -2.80 -28.25
CA VAL A 568 -7.40 -3.24 -29.63
C VAL A 568 -8.31 -2.26 -30.35
N LEU A 569 -7.84 -1.77 -31.50
CA LEU A 569 -8.57 -0.77 -32.26
C LEU A 569 -9.61 -1.41 -33.18
N PRO A 570 -10.78 -0.77 -33.38
CA PRO A 570 -11.77 -1.20 -34.37
C PRO A 570 -11.23 -1.00 -35.78
N GLU A 571 -11.78 -1.76 -36.72
CA GLU A 571 -11.52 -1.51 -38.14
C GLU A 571 -12.01 -0.12 -38.53
N GLU A 572 -11.24 0.54 -39.39
CA GLU A 572 -11.60 1.87 -39.86
C GLU A 572 -12.85 1.80 -40.75
N ASP A 573 -13.88 2.59 -40.40
CA ASP A 573 -15.01 2.83 -41.28
C ASP A 573 -14.58 3.74 -42.44
N LYS A 574 -14.59 3.17 -43.64
CA LYS A 574 -14.27 3.84 -44.91
C LYS A 574 -15.52 4.14 -45.75
N THR A 575 -16.71 3.95 -45.17
CA THR A 575 -17.97 4.19 -45.87
C THR A 575 -18.12 5.68 -46.17
N VAL A 576 -18.28 6.02 -47.45
CA VAL A 576 -18.65 7.36 -47.89
C VAL A 576 -20.13 7.35 -48.22
N LYS A 577 -20.92 8.21 -47.58
CA LYS A 577 -22.35 8.31 -47.88
C LYS A 577 -22.59 8.92 -49.25
N ASP A 578 -23.55 8.37 -49.99
CA ASP A 578 -24.01 8.87 -51.30
C ASP A 578 -25.07 9.98 -51.18
N LYS A 579 -25.58 10.21 -49.97
CA LYS A 579 -26.51 11.28 -49.62
C LYS A 579 -25.97 12.10 -48.47
N LEU A 580 -26.25 13.39 -48.48
CA LEU A 580 -25.89 14.32 -47.40
C LEU A 580 -26.91 14.26 -46.25
N LYS A 581 -27.31 13.06 -45.84
CA LYS A 581 -28.27 12.82 -44.74
C LYS A 581 -27.64 12.00 -43.62
N ASP A 582 -27.80 12.49 -42.40
CA ASP A 582 -27.30 11.89 -41.16
C ASP A 582 -25.79 11.61 -41.19
N VAL A 583 -25.02 12.47 -41.86
CA VAL A 583 -23.56 12.36 -42.01
C VAL A 583 -22.91 12.50 -40.64
N GLN A 584 -22.16 11.48 -40.23
CA GLN A 584 -21.59 11.40 -38.89
C GLN A 584 -20.28 12.17 -38.81
N LEU A 585 -20.22 13.13 -37.89
CA LEU A 585 -19.02 13.87 -37.49
C LEU A 585 -19.01 13.96 -35.96
N PHE A 586 -18.88 12.81 -35.30
CA PHE A 586 -19.13 12.71 -33.86
C PHE A 586 -18.37 13.76 -33.02
N PRO A 587 -19.01 14.43 -32.03
CA PRO A 587 -20.38 14.21 -31.51
C PRO A 587 -21.52 14.85 -32.31
N TYR A 588 -21.25 15.35 -33.52
CA TYR A 588 -22.24 15.97 -34.38
C TYR A 588 -22.81 15.02 -35.44
N THR A 589 -24.04 15.27 -35.83
CA THR A 589 -24.66 14.71 -37.03
C THR A 589 -25.08 15.84 -37.94
N ILE A 590 -24.73 15.75 -39.23
CA ILE A 590 -24.96 16.79 -40.23
C ILE A 590 -25.91 16.23 -41.30
N SER A 591 -26.96 17.00 -41.60
CA SER A 591 -27.86 16.73 -42.71
C SER A 591 -28.00 17.99 -43.58
N MET A 592 -27.95 17.82 -44.89
CA MET A 592 -28.18 18.86 -45.90
C MET A 592 -29.27 18.38 -46.86
N ASN A 593 -30.21 19.24 -47.21
CA ASN A 593 -31.25 18.98 -48.21
C ASN A 593 -31.59 20.26 -48.97
N LYS A 594 -32.52 20.17 -49.95
CA LYS A 594 -32.86 21.28 -50.86
C LYS A 594 -31.64 21.93 -51.50
N ILE A 595 -30.73 21.10 -52.00
CA ILE A 595 -29.46 21.53 -52.54
C ILE A 595 -29.65 22.01 -53.98
N GLY A 596 -29.29 23.25 -54.26
CA GLY A 596 -29.40 23.82 -55.60
C GLY A 596 -28.38 24.91 -55.87
N THR A 597 -28.31 25.32 -57.14
CA THR A 597 -27.36 26.34 -57.60
C THR A 597 -28.06 27.47 -58.33
N THR A 598 -27.62 28.71 -58.11
CA THR A 598 -28.04 29.88 -58.90
C THR A 598 -26.83 30.67 -59.39
N ILE A 599 -27.03 31.46 -60.45
CA ILE A 599 -26.02 32.37 -60.99
C ILE A 599 -26.66 33.75 -61.16
N GLU A 600 -26.08 34.76 -60.52
CA GLU A 600 -26.51 36.16 -60.62
C GLU A 600 -25.27 37.06 -60.65
N ASN A 601 -25.20 38.03 -61.56
CA ASN A 601 -24.09 38.99 -61.66
C ASN A 601 -22.68 38.36 -61.55
N SER A 602 -22.43 37.31 -62.35
CA SER A 602 -21.15 36.55 -62.34
C SER A 602 -20.80 35.90 -61.01
N LYS A 603 -21.79 35.62 -60.16
CA LYS A 603 -21.61 34.95 -58.86
C LYS A 603 -22.40 33.64 -58.87
N VAL A 604 -21.68 32.53 -58.72
CA VAL A 604 -22.29 31.21 -58.48
C VAL A 604 -22.64 31.12 -57.02
N THR A 605 -23.85 30.66 -56.72
CA THR A 605 -24.29 30.41 -55.35
C THR A 605 -24.80 28.98 -55.22
N LEU A 606 -24.23 28.23 -54.29
CA LEU A 606 -24.79 26.99 -53.77
C LEU A 606 -25.75 27.35 -52.62
N ILE A 607 -26.99 26.90 -52.73
CA ILE A 607 -28.06 27.12 -51.76
C ILE A 607 -28.48 25.76 -51.19
N PHE A 608 -28.63 25.66 -49.87
CA PHE A 608 -29.13 24.45 -49.23
C PHE A 608 -29.75 24.75 -47.86
N ASP A 609 -30.59 23.85 -47.39
CA ASP A 609 -31.02 23.79 -46.00
C ASP A 609 -30.10 22.82 -45.25
N TYR A 610 -29.79 23.08 -43.98
CA TYR A 610 -29.00 22.18 -43.16
C TYR A 610 -29.53 22.02 -41.73
N GLU A 611 -29.21 20.87 -41.14
CA GLU A 611 -29.42 20.59 -39.73
C GLU A 611 -28.14 20.00 -39.13
N ILE A 612 -27.64 20.63 -38.06
CA ILE A 612 -26.52 20.09 -37.27
C ILE A 612 -27.02 19.83 -35.85
N THR A 613 -26.97 18.58 -35.42
CA THR A 613 -27.30 18.18 -34.06
C THR A 613 -26.05 17.71 -33.32
N LYS A 614 -26.04 17.85 -31.99
CA LYS A 614 -24.96 17.41 -31.10
C LYS A 614 -25.52 16.43 -30.07
N ASP A 615 -24.75 15.41 -29.72
CA ASP A 615 -24.97 14.66 -28.48
C ASP A 615 -24.76 15.58 -27.26
N ALA A 616 -25.87 15.96 -26.61
CA ALA A 616 -25.90 17.02 -25.59
C ALA A 616 -25.06 16.73 -24.33
N LEU A 617 -24.78 15.46 -24.04
CA LEU A 617 -23.98 15.06 -22.87
C LEU A 617 -22.53 14.74 -23.24
N THR A 618 -22.10 15.08 -24.45
CA THR A 618 -20.76 14.77 -24.95
C THR A 618 -19.97 16.05 -25.23
N GLU A 619 -18.87 16.21 -24.50
CA GLU A 619 -17.87 17.24 -24.72
C GLU A 619 -16.78 16.77 -25.69
N THR A 620 -16.19 17.67 -26.48
CA THR A 620 -15.07 17.33 -27.35
C THR A 620 -14.21 18.56 -27.60
N ASN A 621 -12.94 18.36 -27.97
CA ASN A 621 -12.08 19.42 -28.43
C ASN A 621 -12.23 19.60 -29.97
N LEU A 622 -12.56 20.81 -30.39
CA LEU A 622 -12.77 21.20 -31.80
C LEU A 622 -11.56 21.92 -32.41
N GLU A 623 -10.49 22.14 -31.63
CA GLU A 623 -9.27 22.80 -32.10
C GLU A 623 -8.66 22.08 -33.30
N GLY A 624 -8.42 22.84 -34.37
CA GLY A 624 -7.79 22.32 -35.59
C GLY A 624 -8.67 21.42 -36.46
N ARG A 625 -9.98 21.34 -36.17
CA ARG A 625 -10.96 20.60 -36.99
C ARG A 625 -11.81 21.56 -37.82
N LYS A 626 -12.03 21.22 -39.09
CA LYS A 626 -12.92 21.97 -39.99
C LYS A 626 -13.85 21.04 -40.74
N LEU A 627 -15.03 21.54 -41.07
CA LEU A 627 -15.90 20.97 -42.09
C LEU A 627 -15.62 21.65 -43.42
N ILE A 628 -15.34 20.88 -44.46
CA ILE A 628 -15.18 21.41 -45.82
C ILE A 628 -16.39 20.99 -46.64
N ILE A 629 -17.09 21.97 -47.21
CA ILE A 629 -18.12 21.74 -48.22
C ILE A 629 -17.54 22.12 -49.56
N SER A 630 -17.56 21.19 -50.50
CA SER A 630 -17.06 21.38 -51.86
C SER A 630 -18.17 21.15 -52.87
N LEU A 631 -18.11 21.90 -53.96
CA LEU A 631 -18.88 21.70 -55.17
C LEU A 631 -17.90 21.41 -56.30
N ASP A 632 -18.06 20.27 -56.96
CA ASP A 632 -17.24 19.87 -58.10
C ASP A 632 -18.14 19.51 -59.29
N ASP A 633 -18.03 20.25 -60.38
CA ASP A 633 -18.69 19.93 -61.64
C ASP A 633 -18.15 18.60 -62.20
N SER A 634 -19.03 17.76 -62.73
CA SER A 634 -18.68 16.42 -63.21
C SER A 634 -17.70 16.42 -64.39
N LYS A 635 -17.58 17.54 -65.12
CA LYS A 635 -16.62 17.73 -66.22
C LYS A 635 -15.43 18.61 -65.82
N GLY A 636 -15.30 18.96 -64.54
CA GLY A 636 -14.21 19.80 -64.03
C GLY A 636 -14.29 21.26 -64.48
N ILE A 637 -15.44 21.71 -64.99
CA ILE A 637 -15.60 23.08 -65.53
C ILE A 637 -15.59 24.12 -64.42
N LYS A 638 -16.17 23.78 -63.27
CA LYS A 638 -16.21 24.60 -62.08
C LYS A 638 -16.01 23.75 -60.84
N SER A 639 -15.13 24.21 -59.95
CA SER A 639 -15.06 23.74 -58.58
C SER A 639 -14.91 24.90 -57.62
N PHE A 640 -15.42 24.75 -56.42
CA PHE A 640 -15.07 25.59 -55.28
C PHE A 640 -15.32 24.86 -53.98
N GLU A 641 -14.63 25.30 -52.93
CA GLU A 641 -14.81 24.78 -51.59
C GLU A 641 -14.90 25.91 -50.57
N ARG A 642 -15.53 25.60 -49.45
CA ARG A 642 -15.60 26.48 -48.28
C ARG A 642 -15.28 25.67 -47.03
N ALA A 643 -14.35 26.19 -46.24
CA ALA A 643 -13.98 25.64 -44.95
C ALA A 643 -14.74 26.35 -43.83
N PHE A 644 -15.28 25.58 -42.89
CA PHE A 644 -15.94 26.06 -41.68
C PHE A 644 -15.22 25.50 -40.46
N ASP A 645 -14.73 26.37 -39.57
CA ASP A 645 -14.12 25.95 -38.31
C ASP A 645 -15.18 25.32 -37.42
N LEU A 646 -14.97 24.10 -36.92
CA LEU A 646 -15.97 23.43 -36.10
C LEU A 646 -16.24 24.18 -34.79
N LYS A 647 -15.31 24.99 -34.30
CA LYS A 647 -15.54 25.86 -33.13
C LYS A 647 -16.70 26.83 -33.34
N SER A 648 -17.02 27.20 -34.59
CA SER A 648 -18.14 28.12 -34.85
C SER A 648 -19.50 27.48 -34.61
N LEU A 649 -19.58 26.15 -34.50
CA LEU A 649 -20.84 25.45 -34.25
C LEU A 649 -21.44 25.83 -32.88
N GLU A 650 -20.57 26.12 -31.91
CA GLU A 650 -20.90 26.44 -30.52
C GLU A 650 -20.25 27.78 -30.11
N PRO A 651 -20.75 28.92 -30.63
CA PRO A 651 -20.19 30.22 -30.30
C PRO A 651 -20.39 30.54 -28.81
N ALA A 652 -19.43 31.23 -28.20
CA ALA A 652 -19.55 31.70 -26.83
C ALA A 652 -20.73 32.67 -26.69
N ALA A 653 -21.39 32.70 -25.52
CA ALA A 653 -22.57 33.54 -25.29
C ALA A 653 -22.36 35.05 -25.55
N SER A 654 -21.10 35.53 -25.55
CA SER A 654 -20.73 36.92 -25.88
C SER A 654 -20.65 37.22 -27.38
N ASP A 655 -20.61 36.20 -28.25
CA ASP A 655 -20.42 36.33 -29.71
C ASP A 655 -21.73 36.13 -30.51
N ALA A 656 -22.88 36.19 -29.84
CA ALA A 656 -24.21 35.86 -30.38
C ALA A 656 -24.72 36.78 -31.52
N THR A 657 -23.95 37.76 -31.97
CA THR A 657 -24.21 38.52 -33.21
C THR A 657 -23.37 38.03 -34.38
N THR A 658 -23.17 36.71 -34.50
CA THR A 658 -22.38 36.14 -35.60
C THR A 658 -23.19 36.15 -36.91
N ASP A 659 -22.59 36.68 -37.97
CA ASP A 659 -23.13 36.67 -39.32
C ASP A 659 -23.28 35.22 -39.84
N LEU A 660 -24.52 34.72 -39.85
CA LEU A 660 -24.91 33.40 -40.37
C LEU A 660 -24.62 33.21 -41.86
N THR A 661 -24.15 34.23 -42.59
CA THR A 661 -23.78 34.08 -44.01
C THR A 661 -22.42 33.41 -44.22
N ASN A 662 -21.58 33.32 -43.18
CA ASN A 662 -20.21 32.83 -43.31
C ASN A 662 -19.80 31.75 -42.28
N THR A 663 -20.69 31.33 -41.38
CA THR A 663 -20.42 30.32 -40.34
C THR A 663 -21.54 29.28 -40.26
N LEU A 664 -21.21 28.07 -39.82
CA LEU A 664 -22.21 27.03 -39.50
C LEU A 664 -22.47 27.03 -37.99
N GLN A 665 -23.72 26.79 -37.59
CA GLN A 665 -24.16 26.75 -36.20
C GLN A 665 -25.05 25.52 -35.94
N LEU A 666 -25.21 25.12 -34.68
CA LEU A 666 -26.16 24.07 -34.30
C LEU A 666 -27.60 24.44 -34.67
N GLY A 667 -28.44 23.41 -34.88
CA GLY A 667 -29.86 23.54 -35.19
C GLY A 667 -30.18 23.47 -36.68
N LYS A 668 -31.41 23.88 -37.02
CA LYS A 668 -31.95 23.89 -38.39
C LYS A 668 -31.84 25.28 -38.99
N HIS A 669 -31.31 25.37 -40.20
CA HIS A 669 -31.12 26.62 -40.93
C HIS A 669 -31.54 26.42 -42.38
N GLU A 670 -32.31 27.37 -42.92
CA GLU A 670 -32.85 27.30 -44.27
C GLU A 670 -32.14 28.27 -45.22
N LYS A 671 -32.01 27.89 -46.49
CA LYS A 671 -31.49 28.72 -47.58
C LYS A 671 -30.09 29.29 -47.30
N PHE A 672 -29.23 28.52 -46.64
CA PHE A 672 -27.83 28.88 -46.44
C PHE A 672 -27.13 29.01 -47.80
N LYS A 673 -26.22 29.98 -47.94
CA LYS A 673 -25.60 30.34 -49.23
C LYS A 673 -24.08 30.31 -49.14
N ILE A 674 -23.46 29.57 -50.05
CA ILE A 674 -22.03 29.67 -50.34
C ILE A 674 -21.90 30.24 -51.74
N SER A 675 -21.22 31.38 -51.87
CA SER A 675 -21.09 32.02 -53.16
C SER A 675 -19.64 32.35 -53.54
N VAL A 676 -19.33 32.19 -54.82
CA VAL A 676 -18.02 32.49 -55.40
C VAL A 676 -18.20 33.26 -56.69
N THR A 677 -17.41 34.32 -56.86
CA THR A 677 -17.38 35.10 -58.11
C THR A 677 -16.64 34.32 -59.18
N ASP A 678 -17.24 34.22 -60.36
CA ASP A 678 -16.65 33.63 -61.56
C ASP A 678 -17.18 34.37 -62.80
N ALA A 679 -16.35 35.28 -63.32
CA ALA A 679 -16.70 36.13 -64.46
C ALA A 679 -16.88 35.33 -65.76
N ASP A 680 -16.17 34.20 -65.90
CA ASP A 680 -16.11 33.45 -67.14
C ASP A 680 -17.16 32.33 -67.22
N LEU A 681 -17.84 32.04 -66.10
CA LEU A 681 -18.82 30.95 -66.05
C LEU A 681 -20.05 31.22 -66.93
N ILE A 682 -20.39 32.49 -67.17
CA ILE A 682 -21.52 32.87 -68.05
C ILE A 682 -21.36 32.27 -69.46
N TYR A 683 -20.12 32.12 -69.94
CA TYR A 683 -19.81 31.53 -71.24
C TYR A 683 -19.77 30.00 -71.24
N LYS A 684 -19.91 29.37 -70.06
CA LYS A 684 -19.78 27.91 -69.89
C LYS A 684 -21.08 27.25 -69.38
N LEU A 685 -22.16 28.02 -69.25
CA LEU A 685 -23.46 27.59 -68.70
C LEU A 685 -24.03 26.35 -69.39
N GLU A 686 -23.93 26.28 -70.72
CA GLU A 686 -24.51 25.18 -71.50
C GLU A 686 -23.86 23.81 -71.18
N PHE A 687 -22.63 23.82 -70.66
CA PHE A 687 -21.86 22.63 -70.34
C PHE A 687 -22.07 22.13 -68.91
N LEU A 688 -22.66 22.95 -68.03
CA LEU A 688 -22.98 22.60 -66.66
C LEU A 688 -24.23 21.70 -66.63
N LYS A 689 -24.04 20.42 -66.30
CA LYS A 689 -25.13 19.43 -66.25
C LYS A 689 -25.29 18.82 -64.87
N LYS A 690 -24.22 18.20 -64.35
CA LYS A 690 -24.19 17.55 -63.04
C LYS A 690 -23.02 18.04 -62.21
N TYR A 691 -23.22 18.16 -60.90
CA TYR A 691 -22.17 18.47 -59.94
C TYR A 691 -22.30 17.55 -58.72
N ASN A 692 -21.20 17.37 -58.00
CA ASN A 692 -21.20 16.71 -56.70
C ASN A 692 -21.04 17.76 -55.62
N VAL A 693 -21.84 17.64 -54.56
CA VAL A 693 -21.57 18.30 -53.28
C VAL A 693 -20.94 17.29 -52.36
N SER A 694 -19.69 17.54 -51.96
CA SER A 694 -18.96 16.66 -51.06
C SER A 694 -18.65 17.35 -49.75
N VAL A 695 -18.82 16.60 -48.65
CA VAL A 695 -18.53 17.03 -47.29
C VAL A 695 -17.32 16.25 -46.78
N TYR A 696 -16.28 16.99 -46.40
CA TYR A 696 -15.07 16.45 -45.81
C TYR A 696 -14.91 16.92 -44.37
N GLU A 697 -14.31 16.07 -43.55
CA GLU A 697 -13.63 16.52 -42.33
C GLU A 697 -12.17 16.83 -42.65
N GLU A 698 -11.69 18.00 -42.22
CA GLU A 698 -10.27 18.34 -42.19
C GLU A 698 -9.80 18.34 -40.73
N PHE A 699 -8.72 17.59 -40.45
CA PHE A 699 -8.05 17.59 -39.16
C PHE A 699 -6.55 17.74 -39.35
N GLN A 700 -5.96 18.77 -38.71
CA GLN A 700 -4.54 19.12 -38.85
C GLN A 700 -4.09 19.25 -40.33
N GLY A 701 -4.96 19.76 -41.19
CA GLY A 701 -4.69 19.97 -42.62
C GLY A 701 -4.80 18.73 -43.51
N GLN A 702 -5.18 17.57 -42.95
CA GLN A 702 -5.46 16.36 -43.71
C GLN A 702 -6.97 16.12 -43.81
N ARG A 703 -7.45 15.59 -44.94
CA ARG A 703 -8.88 15.49 -45.24
C ARG A 703 -9.38 14.05 -45.32
N LYS A 704 -10.60 13.82 -44.84
CA LYS A 704 -11.36 12.58 -44.98
C LYS A 704 -12.73 12.89 -45.58
N LEU A 705 -13.09 12.21 -46.67
CA LEU A 705 -14.39 12.35 -47.30
C LEU A 705 -15.44 11.61 -46.46
N LEU A 706 -16.50 12.31 -46.06
CA LEU A 706 -17.60 11.74 -45.26
C LEU A 706 -18.79 11.37 -46.13
N ALA A 707 -19.13 12.25 -47.08
CA ALA A 707 -20.28 12.08 -47.94
C ALA A 707 -20.12 12.86 -49.25
N SER A 708 -20.71 12.36 -50.33
CA SER A 708 -20.73 13.00 -51.65
C SER A 708 -22.06 12.71 -52.33
N GLN A 709 -22.81 13.76 -52.68
CA GLN A 709 -24.12 13.66 -53.33
C GLN A 709 -24.08 14.30 -54.72
N ALA A 710 -24.50 13.56 -55.73
CA ALA A 710 -24.67 14.05 -57.09
C ALA A 710 -25.99 14.84 -57.23
N ASN A 711 -25.93 15.99 -57.90
CA ASN A 711 -27.08 16.87 -58.13
C ASN A 711 -27.02 17.45 -59.56
N ASP A 712 -28.17 17.89 -60.08
CA ASP A 712 -28.27 18.55 -61.38
C ASP A 712 -28.18 20.08 -61.23
N TRP A 713 -27.40 20.73 -62.09
CA TRP A 713 -27.27 22.19 -62.09
C TRP A 713 -28.62 22.87 -62.30
N PHE A 714 -28.85 23.98 -61.60
CA PHE A 714 -30.05 24.82 -61.69
C PHE A 714 -31.37 24.12 -61.30
N THR A 715 -31.25 22.98 -60.62
CA THR A 715 -32.37 22.30 -59.96
C THR A 715 -32.17 22.31 -58.45
N ILE A 716 -33.24 22.07 -57.71
CA ILE A 716 -33.20 21.88 -56.26
C ILE A 716 -33.43 20.39 -56.01
N SER A 717 -32.48 19.74 -55.34
CA SER A 717 -32.60 18.34 -54.93
C SER A 717 -33.66 18.19 -53.84
N ASP A 718 -34.33 17.04 -53.75
CA ASP A 718 -35.20 16.71 -52.62
C ASP A 718 -34.42 16.50 -51.31
#